data_AF-A0A8H7EK46-F1
#
_entry.id   AF-A0A8H7EK46-F1
#
_cell.length_a   1.000
_cell.length_b   1.000
_cell.length_c   1.000
_cell.angle_alpha   90.00
_cell.angle_beta   90.00
_cell.angle_gamma   90.00
#
_symmetry.space_group_name_H-M   'P 1'
#
loop_
_entity.id
_entity.type
_entity.pdbx_description
1 polymer ?
#
loop_
_entity_poly.entity_id
_entity_poly.type
_entity_poly.pdbx_seq_one_letter_code
_entity_poly.pdbx_strand_id
1 'polypeptide(L)'
;MAIFRRFGPATTVPRARQLVRSWCGQLGHFQAGTFECTRLAPARPVQHRSISSTKATPRIHVLGLGSVGAFTAHSLAEIPARPAVNLLLHRPSLVQDYVENGNRIRLKTHQGQNVAQTGYDLEVLHGKTWHLMQDSRTYGAAEVLQSIGTPVDENIGDLIVCVKSTQTVAALQPLLPRLSRKSNVMFLQNGAGMIEDANTFLWPDPHVRPNYVTGVISHGITLNRPFDITHTGPAATSVGPVPREDGDAAQPLSRLLDILPLAHRLKCQAYSWPTILQVQLEKLACNALSNPICALEDAVTAYILSIPETNMRLMQEISSVILALPELQGVEGVKDRFSAKSLHHTVMDIIEKNRATTLGNMAQDLRSQDIKNPIDIAEYLFRRLQQVGVESVHGVPGDYNLVALDYIPKVGLKWVGNCNELNAGYAADGYARVKGISALVTTFGVGELSAVNAIAGAYSEYVPIVHIVGYPSTASQKNGALLHHTLGNGDFTVFSRMSREISCAVSMLNSQHEAAMLIDNAIRECYLKSRPVYISLPSDMVTKKVDGDRLNTPLDLVYPQNNQEAEDYVVDVVLKYLHAAKNPVILVDACAIRHRALKETHDLIKKSGIPTFVAPMGKGAVDETLPNYGGVYAGDGSNAGVRERVESSDLVLSIGAIKSDFNTAGFTIRMSQLTTIDLHSYGCKVRYSEYPGVRMNGVLSKVTAKLGKLNIESGPNPNNNIPDKETASTESSIKHAWFWPKLGQWLKKDDILITETGTSNFGVWETRFPTGVNAISQVLWGSIGYATGSCQGAALAAKESNIKRTILFTGDGSFQLTAQEVSTMIRNKLAPIIFVICNKGYTIERLIHGWEDSYNDVQEWKYKDIPRVFGAEEGSVLTYRVETREEVEKLFQDEEFSSGETQKMRFVELVMPWDDAPAALKAVAEAAAKTNASAE
;
A
#
# COMPACT_ATOMS: atom_id res chain seq x y z
N MET A 1 11.67 -15.76 -16.66
CA MET A 1 12.17 -17.08 -16.23
C MET A 1 12.20 -18.15 -17.34
N ALA A 2 11.25 -18.24 -18.27
CA ALA A 2 11.23 -19.29 -19.31
C ALA A 2 12.39 -19.25 -20.34
N ILE A 3 13.02 -18.09 -20.56
CA ILE A 3 14.17 -17.94 -21.48
C ILE A 3 15.47 -18.54 -20.89
N PHE A 4 15.60 -18.53 -19.55
CA PHE A 4 16.83 -18.94 -18.86
C PHE A 4 17.00 -20.46 -18.69
N ARG A 5 15.97 -21.27 -18.97
CA ARG A 5 16.03 -22.75 -18.83
C ARG A 5 16.52 -23.50 -20.07
N ARG A 6 16.84 -22.84 -21.19
CA ARG A 6 17.07 -23.53 -22.48
C ARG A 6 18.52 -23.68 -22.97
N PHE A 7 19.55 -23.14 -22.33
CA PHE A 7 20.89 -23.07 -22.95
C PHE A 7 22.04 -23.40 -21.98
N GLY A 8 22.78 -24.48 -22.28
CA GLY A 8 23.84 -25.06 -21.44
C GLY A 8 25.25 -24.43 -21.57
N PRO A 9 26.26 -24.96 -20.84
CA PRO A 9 27.43 -24.23 -20.34
C PRO A 9 28.63 -24.08 -21.30
N ALA A 10 28.42 -24.06 -22.63
CA ALA A 10 29.51 -23.89 -23.59
C ALA A 10 29.22 -22.72 -24.55
N THR A 11 29.68 -21.52 -24.19
CA THR A 11 29.55 -20.30 -24.99
C THR A 11 30.83 -20.01 -25.76
N THR A 12 30.78 -20.18 -27.09
CA THR A 12 31.78 -19.66 -28.03
C THR A 12 31.61 -18.15 -28.23
N VAL A 13 32.69 -17.46 -28.61
CA VAL A 13 32.76 -15.98 -28.78
C VAL A 13 31.60 -15.36 -29.60
N PRO A 14 31.11 -15.96 -30.70
CA PRO A 14 29.95 -15.43 -31.45
C PRO A 14 28.63 -15.53 -30.66
N ARG A 15 28.51 -16.54 -29.79
CA ARG A 15 27.31 -16.83 -28.99
C ARG A 15 27.15 -15.86 -27.81
N ALA A 16 28.25 -15.43 -27.19
CA ALA A 16 28.26 -14.40 -26.16
C ALA A 16 27.78 -13.04 -26.73
N ARG A 17 28.23 -12.68 -27.94
CA ARG A 17 27.77 -11.47 -28.66
C ARG A 17 26.29 -11.54 -29.02
N GLN A 18 25.79 -12.71 -29.41
CA GLN A 18 24.36 -12.92 -29.69
C GLN A 18 23.49 -12.91 -28.42
N LEU A 19 24.02 -13.41 -27.29
CA LEU A 19 23.39 -13.31 -25.97
C LEU A 19 23.25 -11.85 -25.53
N VAL A 20 24.33 -11.06 -25.61
CA VAL A 20 24.28 -9.62 -25.30
C VAL A 20 23.34 -8.88 -26.26
N ARG A 21 23.34 -9.20 -27.57
CA ARG A 21 22.36 -8.64 -28.53
C ARG A 21 20.91 -9.03 -28.21
N SER A 22 20.62 -10.27 -27.84
CA SER A 22 19.27 -10.71 -27.45
C SER A 22 18.82 -10.04 -26.14
N TRP A 23 19.77 -9.81 -25.23
CA TRP A 23 19.56 -9.13 -23.96
C TRP A 23 19.29 -7.65 -24.18
N CYS A 24 20.11 -6.97 -24.99
CA CYS A 24 19.97 -5.56 -25.34
C CYS A 24 18.80 -5.27 -26.29
N GLY A 25 18.44 -6.18 -27.19
CA GLY A 25 17.30 -6.02 -28.10
C GLY A 25 15.94 -6.08 -27.39
N GLN A 26 15.81 -6.87 -26.32
CA GLN A 26 14.60 -6.92 -25.48
C GLN A 26 14.60 -5.85 -24.37
N LEU A 27 15.77 -5.47 -23.84
CA LEU A 27 15.91 -4.39 -22.85
C LEU A 27 15.91 -2.98 -23.48
N GLY A 28 16.29 -2.85 -24.75
CA GLY A 28 16.48 -1.59 -25.47
C GLY A 28 15.20 -0.83 -25.85
N HIS A 29 14.03 -1.40 -25.56
CA HIS A 29 12.75 -0.69 -25.65
C HIS A 29 12.56 0.35 -24.53
N PHE A 30 13.45 0.39 -23.54
CA PHE A 30 13.12 0.95 -22.24
C PHE A 30 14.22 1.87 -21.69
N GLN A 31 13.82 3.05 -21.23
CA GLN A 31 14.73 4.10 -20.78
C GLN A 31 15.34 3.72 -19.41
N ALA A 32 16.61 4.02 -19.16
CA ALA A 32 17.22 3.82 -17.84
C ALA A 32 16.84 4.96 -16.88
N GLY A 33 16.46 4.62 -15.64
CA GLY A 33 16.32 5.57 -14.54
C GLY A 33 17.67 6.12 -14.06
N THR A 34 17.61 7.09 -13.15
CA THR A 34 18.78 7.70 -12.53
C THR A 34 19.56 6.73 -11.66
N PHE A 35 20.85 6.56 -11.93
CA PHE A 35 21.73 5.74 -11.12
C PHE A 35 23.06 6.46 -10.92
N GLU A 36 23.35 6.81 -9.67
CA GLU A 36 24.59 7.48 -9.26
C GLU A 36 25.63 6.41 -8.88
N CYS A 37 26.65 6.21 -9.70
CA CYS A 37 27.78 5.33 -9.39
C CYS A 37 28.94 6.18 -8.85
N THR A 38 29.05 6.30 -7.53
CA THR A 38 30.03 7.21 -6.87
C THR A 38 31.40 6.57 -6.56
N ARG A 39 31.65 5.31 -6.93
CA ARG A 39 32.98 4.67 -6.73
C ARG A 39 33.76 4.59 -8.04
N LEU A 40 34.40 5.70 -8.44
CA LEU A 40 35.44 5.66 -9.46
C LEU A 40 36.76 6.18 -8.86
N ALA A 41 37.76 5.31 -8.77
CA ALA A 41 39.13 5.73 -8.52
C ALA A 41 39.65 6.55 -9.72
N PRO A 42 40.44 7.61 -9.49
CA PRO A 42 40.87 8.51 -10.57
C PRO A 42 41.89 7.82 -11.49
N ALA A 43 41.50 7.50 -12.72
CA ALA A 43 42.42 7.16 -13.79
C ALA A 43 42.90 8.43 -14.52
N ARG A 44 44.17 8.43 -14.95
CA ARG A 44 44.88 9.61 -15.49
C ARG A 44 44.11 10.26 -16.67
N PRO A 45 43.90 11.59 -16.65
CA PRO A 45 43.26 12.31 -17.75
C PRO A 45 44.12 12.27 -19.01
N VAL A 46 43.46 12.23 -20.17
CA VAL A 46 44.11 12.43 -21.48
C VAL A 46 44.53 13.90 -21.58
N GLN A 47 45.79 14.19 -21.92
CA GLN A 47 46.31 15.55 -22.05
C GLN A 47 45.54 16.35 -23.12
N HIS A 48 44.93 17.47 -22.73
CA HIS A 48 44.24 18.40 -23.64
C HIS A 48 45.25 19.20 -24.48
N ARG A 49 45.01 19.34 -25.79
CA ARG A 49 45.73 20.30 -26.67
C ARG A 49 44.99 21.64 -26.69
N SER A 50 45.74 22.76 -26.66
CA SER A 50 45.17 24.11 -26.80
C SER A 50 44.55 24.30 -28.18
N ILE A 51 43.30 24.76 -28.23
CA ILE A 51 42.59 25.07 -29.47
C ILE A 51 43.10 26.42 -30.02
N SER A 52 43.66 26.41 -31.23
CA SER A 52 44.06 27.61 -32.00
C SER A 52 42.83 28.39 -32.48
N SER A 53 42.88 29.72 -32.35
CA SER A 53 41.77 30.67 -32.42
C SER A 53 41.33 31.14 -33.81
N THR A 54 41.41 30.32 -34.86
CA THR A 54 41.14 30.80 -36.25
C THR A 54 40.27 29.90 -37.14
N LYS A 55 39.35 29.08 -36.59
CA LYS A 55 38.36 28.34 -37.40
C LYS A 55 36.92 28.59 -36.94
N ALA A 56 36.00 28.69 -37.90
CA ALA A 56 34.56 28.89 -37.73
C ALA A 56 33.96 28.06 -36.57
N THR A 57 33.00 28.65 -35.86
CA THR A 57 32.29 28.03 -34.73
C THR A 57 31.72 26.67 -35.12
N PRO A 58 32.01 25.59 -34.37
CA PRO A 58 31.51 24.25 -34.69
C PRO A 58 29.99 24.18 -34.56
N ARG A 59 29.33 23.58 -35.57
CA ARG A 59 27.88 23.32 -35.59
C ARG A 59 27.61 21.89 -35.11
N ILE A 60 26.82 21.76 -34.03
CA ILE A 60 26.47 20.49 -33.39
C ILE A 60 24.98 20.23 -33.59
N HIS A 61 24.64 19.04 -34.09
CA HIS A 61 23.26 18.63 -34.28
C HIS A 61 22.84 17.71 -33.13
N VAL A 62 21.66 17.94 -32.55
CA VAL A 62 21.12 17.13 -31.46
C VAL A 62 19.83 16.44 -31.94
N LEU A 63 19.88 15.11 -32.01
CA LEU A 63 18.77 14.25 -32.40
C LEU A 63 18.15 13.58 -31.17
N GLY A 64 16.85 13.79 -30.96
CA GLY A 64 16.11 13.19 -29.85
C GLY A 64 16.02 14.10 -28.63
N LEU A 65 15.06 15.03 -28.63
CA LEU A 65 14.88 16.05 -27.59
C LEU A 65 13.99 15.61 -26.43
N GLY A 66 14.18 14.35 -26.00
CA GLY A 66 13.71 13.90 -24.69
C GLY A 66 14.55 14.51 -23.55
N SER A 67 14.44 13.97 -22.34
CA SER A 67 15.16 14.46 -21.15
C SER A 67 16.66 14.69 -21.41
N VAL A 68 17.35 13.69 -21.96
CA VAL A 68 18.79 13.73 -22.21
C VAL A 68 19.16 14.72 -23.31
N GLY A 69 18.43 14.70 -24.44
CA GLY A 69 18.73 15.60 -25.57
C GLY A 69 18.48 17.06 -25.23
N ALA A 70 17.36 17.38 -24.58
CA ALA A 70 17.07 18.74 -24.13
C ALA A 70 18.09 19.23 -23.11
N PHE A 71 18.52 18.38 -22.17
CA PHE A 71 19.55 18.74 -21.18
C PHE A 71 20.92 18.94 -21.82
N THR A 72 21.26 18.10 -22.81
CA THR A 72 22.51 18.20 -23.56
C THR A 72 22.55 19.49 -24.38
N ALA A 73 21.48 19.78 -25.13
CA ALA A 73 21.35 21.02 -25.89
C ALA A 73 21.42 22.26 -24.99
N HIS A 74 20.68 22.24 -23.86
CA HIS A 74 20.73 23.29 -22.84
C HIS A 74 22.15 23.50 -22.31
N SER A 75 22.86 22.43 -21.98
CA SER A 75 24.21 22.51 -21.41
C SER A 75 25.26 22.96 -22.42
N LEU A 76 25.11 22.59 -23.70
CA LEU A 76 25.98 23.09 -24.78
C LEU A 76 25.81 24.60 -24.99
N ALA A 77 24.59 25.12 -24.85
CA ALA A 77 24.32 26.55 -24.96
C ALA A 77 24.90 27.40 -23.82
N GLU A 78 25.31 26.77 -22.70
CA GLU A 78 25.97 27.43 -21.56
C GLU A 78 27.48 27.62 -21.73
N ILE A 79 28.09 27.03 -22.77
CA ILE A 79 29.53 27.15 -22.99
C ILE A 79 29.88 28.61 -23.35
N PRO A 80 30.89 29.23 -22.70
CA PRO A 80 31.25 30.64 -22.94
C PRO A 80 31.55 30.97 -24.42
N ALA A 81 32.28 30.09 -25.11
CA ALA A 81 32.45 30.12 -26.57
C ALA A 81 31.36 29.26 -27.22
N ARG A 82 30.13 29.76 -27.21
CA ARG A 82 28.93 29.01 -27.56
C ARG A 82 29.01 28.35 -28.95
N PRO A 83 28.88 27.01 -29.07
CA PRO A 83 28.74 26.35 -30.36
C PRO A 83 27.37 26.64 -30.99
N ALA A 84 27.28 26.58 -32.32
CA ALA A 84 26.00 26.62 -33.00
C ALA A 84 25.28 25.27 -32.77
N VAL A 85 24.08 25.28 -32.20
CA VAL A 85 23.34 24.05 -31.86
C VAL A 85 22.07 23.96 -32.70
N ASN A 86 21.99 22.92 -33.53
CA ASN A 86 20.83 22.60 -34.36
C ASN A 86 19.99 21.52 -33.66
N LEU A 87 18.71 21.79 -33.46
CA LEU A 87 17.76 20.85 -32.88
C LEU A 87 17.02 20.12 -34.01
N LEU A 88 17.23 18.80 -34.09
CA LEU A 88 16.59 17.95 -35.09
C LEU A 88 15.24 17.44 -34.57
N LEU A 89 14.14 18.01 -35.10
CA LEU A 89 12.76 17.73 -34.73
C LEU A 89 12.14 16.71 -35.68
N HIS A 90 11.87 15.51 -35.18
CA HIS A 90 11.35 14.40 -36.01
C HIS A 90 9.89 14.56 -36.47
N ARG A 91 9.18 15.59 -35.98
CA ARG A 91 7.80 15.89 -36.38
C ARG A 91 7.48 17.39 -36.24
N PRO A 92 6.60 17.95 -37.09
CA PRO A 92 6.25 19.37 -37.05
C PRO A 92 5.65 19.89 -35.74
N SER A 93 4.88 19.08 -35.01
CA SER A 93 4.26 19.53 -33.74
C SER A 93 5.26 19.97 -32.68
N LEU A 94 6.50 19.45 -32.73
CA LEU A 94 7.55 19.85 -31.78
C LEU A 94 8.05 21.28 -32.04
N VAL A 95 7.87 21.81 -33.25
CA VAL A 95 8.19 23.22 -33.52
C VAL A 95 7.21 24.10 -32.74
N GLN A 96 5.92 23.75 -32.75
CA GLN A 96 4.89 24.43 -31.99
C GLN A 96 5.19 24.37 -30.49
N ASP A 97 5.49 23.18 -29.95
CA ASP A 97 5.86 23.02 -28.53
C ASP A 97 7.06 23.91 -28.14
N TYR A 98 8.05 24.07 -29.03
CA TYR A 98 9.21 24.92 -28.80
C TYR A 98 8.85 26.42 -28.79
N VAL A 99 8.00 26.85 -29.73
CA VAL A 99 7.50 28.23 -29.82
C VAL A 99 6.65 28.56 -28.59
N GLU A 100 5.72 27.68 -28.20
CA GLU A 100 4.89 27.81 -27.00
C GLU A 100 5.72 27.84 -25.71
N ASN A 101 6.86 27.15 -25.70
CA ASN A 101 7.80 27.24 -24.58
C ASN A 101 8.59 28.56 -24.55
N GLY A 102 8.38 29.44 -25.54
CA GLY A 102 8.97 30.78 -25.65
C GLY A 102 10.31 30.78 -26.37
N ASN A 103 10.46 29.93 -27.39
CA ASN A 103 11.68 29.78 -28.21
C ASN A 103 12.94 29.49 -27.37
N ARG A 104 12.78 28.62 -26.37
CA ARG A 104 13.83 28.30 -25.39
C ARG A 104 13.70 26.89 -24.86
N ILE A 105 14.82 26.34 -24.40
CA ILE A 105 14.84 25.16 -23.53
C ILE A 105 14.89 25.66 -22.10
N ARG A 106 13.92 25.27 -21.27
CA ARG A 106 13.83 25.60 -19.85
C ARG A 106 14.38 24.45 -19.01
N LEU A 107 15.14 24.80 -17.99
CA LEU A 107 15.69 23.87 -17.03
C LEU A 107 15.45 24.35 -15.61
N LYS A 108 14.73 23.55 -14.82
CA LYS A 108 14.69 23.69 -13.36
C LYS A 108 15.87 22.91 -12.75
N THR A 109 16.76 23.59 -12.03
CA THR A 109 17.92 22.97 -11.40
C THR A 109 17.53 22.22 -10.12
N HIS A 110 18.39 21.29 -9.66
CA HIS A 110 18.20 20.59 -8.39
C HIS A 110 18.15 21.53 -7.16
N GLN A 111 18.67 22.76 -7.30
CA GLN A 111 18.60 23.82 -6.28
C GLN A 111 17.33 24.68 -6.42
N GLY A 112 16.38 24.29 -7.28
CA GLY A 112 15.11 24.99 -7.49
C GLY A 112 15.18 26.21 -8.40
N GLN A 113 16.33 26.53 -8.99
CA GLN A 113 16.48 27.68 -9.89
C GLN A 113 15.93 27.36 -11.28
N ASN A 114 15.22 28.31 -11.89
CA ASN A 114 14.77 28.19 -13.28
C ASN A 114 15.74 28.94 -14.19
N VAL A 115 16.46 28.20 -15.04
CA VAL A 115 17.35 28.74 -16.07
C VAL A 115 16.80 28.38 -17.45
N ALA A 116 17.09 29.19 -18.46
CA ALA A 116 16.65 28.91 -19.82
C ALA A 116 17.69 29.36 -20.84
N GLN A 117 17.77 28.63 -21.94
CA GLN A 117 18.67 28.93 -23.05
C GLN A 117 17.86 29.13 -24.34
N THR A 118 18.23 30.12 -25.14
CA THR A 118 17.63 30.49 -26.44
C THR A 118 18.67 30.36 -27.55
N GLY A 119 18.34 30.64 -28.82
CA GLY A 119 19.35 30.76 -29.91
C GLY A 119 19.72 29.43 -30.58
N TYR A 120 18.77 28.51 -30.67
CA TYR A 120 18.92 27.25 -31.38
C TYR A 120 18.39 27.37 -32.81
N ASP A 121 19.07 26.73 -33.76
CA ASP A 121 18.53 26.54 -35.11
C ASP A 121 17.62 25.29 -35.09
N LEU A 122 16.51 25.32 -35.81
CA LEU A 122 15.56 24.21 -35.87
C LEU A 122 15.55 23.59 -37.27
N GLU A 123 15.76 22.28 -37.32
CA GLU A 123 15.49 21.49 -38.54
C GLU A 123 14.36 20.50 -38.24
N VAL A 124 13.36 20.45 -39.11
CA VAL A 124 12.18 19.60 -38.94
C VAL A 124 12.11 18.56 -40.04
N LEU A 125 11.84 17.32 -39.65
CA LEU A 125 11.55 16.23 -40.58
C LEU A 125 10.09 16.32 -41.02
N HIS A 126 9.88 16.49 -42.33
CA HIS A 126 8.57 16.43 -42.95
C HIS A 126 8.62 15.43 -44.12
N GLY A 127 7.79 14.38 -44.06
CA GLY A 127 7.91 13.25 -44.98
C GLY A 127 9.25 12.52 -44.79
N LYS A 128 10.13 12.57 -45.80
CA LYS A 128 11.46 11.93 -45.79
C LYS A 128 12.62 12.94 -45.85
N THR A 129 12.32 14.23 -45.79
CA THR A 129 13.30 15.30 -46.03
C THR A 129 13.36 16.24 -44.82
N TRP A 130 14.56 16.71 -44.50
CA TRP A 130 14.80 17.70 -43.43
C TRP A 130 14.71 19.11 -43.98
N HIS A 131 14.01 19.99 -43.27
CA HIS A 131 13.79 21.38 -43.66
C HIS A 131 14.31 22.33 -42.57
N LEU A 132 15.04 23.37 -42.95
CA LEU A 132 15.49 24.42 -42.03
C LEU A 132 14.35 25.40 -41.81
N MET A 133 14.00 25.67 -40.56
CA MET A 133 12.97 26.67 -40.24
C MET A 133 13.51 28.08 -40.43
N GLN A 134 12.83 28.90 -41.24
CA GLN A 134 13.16 30.31 -41.41
C GLN A 134 12.62 31.13 -40.22
N ASP A 135 13.54 31.77 -39.49
CA ASP A 135 13.36 32.65 -38.33
C ASP A 135 12.20 32.30 -37.39
N SER A 136 12.46 31.44 -36.39
CA SER A 136 11.49 31.04 -35.36
C SER A 136 11.07 32.18 -34.40
N ARG A 137 11.50 33.42 -34.66
CA ARG A 137 11.32 34.59 -33.79
C ARG A 137 10.13 35.48 -34.17
N THR A 138 9.52 35.28 -35.34
CA THR A 138 8.53 36.22 -35.93
C THR A 138 7.11 35.66 -36.10
N TYR A 139 6.87 34.38 -35.88
CA TYR A 139 5.58 33.73 -36.19
C TYR A 139 4.80 33.27 -34.96
N GLY A 140 3.46 33.40 -35.00
CA GLY A 140 2.53 32.84 -34.01
C GLY A 140 2.29 31.34 -34.24
N ALA A 141 1.82 30.63 -33.20
CA ALA A 141 1.70 29.16 -33.19
C ALA A 141 0.87 28.56 -34.36
N ALA A 142 -0.06 29.32 -34.96
CA ALA A 142 -0.91 28.86 -36.06
C ALA A 142 -0.26 28.96 -37.47
N GLU A 143 0.79 29.75 -37.66
CA GLU A 143 1.40 30.01 -38.98
C GLU A 143 2.62 29.12 -39.29
N VAL A 144 3.21 28.51 -38.25
CA VAL A 144 4.46 27.72 -38.30
C VAL A 144 4.35 26.46 -39.18
N LEU A 145 3.17 25.87 -39.30
CA LEU A 145 2.96 24.67 -40.14
C LEU A 145 2.86 24.99 -41.64
N GLN A 146 2.59 26.25 -42.01
CA GLN A 146 2.49 26.68 -43.42
C GLN A 146 3.85 27.14 -44.00
N SER A 147 4.86 27.34 -43.15
CA SER A 147 6.19 27.86 -43.52
C SER A 147 7.30 26.82 -43.37
N ILE A 148 7.04 25.55 -43.74
CA ILE A 148 8.10 24.52 -43.82
C ILE A 148 9.17 25.04 -44.79
N GLY A 149 10.34 25.37 -44.26
CA GLY A 149 11.38 26.10 -44.99
C GLY A 149 12.11 25.25 -46.03
N THR A 150 13.27 25.74 -46.47
CA THR A 150 14.04 25.11 -47.55
C THR A 150 14.59 23.74 -47.12
N PRO A 151 14.53 22.71 -47.99
CA PRO A 151 15.22 21.44 -47.77
C PRO A 151 16.70 21.64 -47.44
N VAL A 152 17.24 20.82 -46.53
CA VAL A 152 18.63 20.89 -46.06
C VAL A 152 19.37 19.62 -46.46
N ASP A 153 20.36 19.79 -47.34
CA ASP A 153 21.24 18.71 -47.80
C ASP A 153 22.69 18.88 -47.29
N GLU A 154 22.94 19.80 -46.35
CA GLU A 154 24.27 20.04 -45.79
C GLU A 154 24.79 18.82 -44.99
N ASN A 155 26.06 18.46 -45.21
CA ASN A 155 26.73 17.38 -44.49
C ASN A 155 26.83 17.69 -42.98
N ILE A 156 26.46 16.73 -42.15
CA ILE A 156 26.53 16.84 -40.69
C ILE A 156 27.92 16.41 -40.22
N GLY A 157 28.67 17.36 -39.67
CA GLY A 157 29.99 17.14 -39.08
C GLY A 157 29.92 16.45 -37.71
N ASP A 158 29.15 17.02 -36.77
CA ASP A 158 29.01 16.52 -35.41
C ASP A 158 27.53 16.30 -35.06
N LEU A 159 27.17 15.06 -34.70
CA LEU A 159 25.81 14.62 -34.37
C LEU A 159 25.79 13.96 -32.99
N ILE A 160 24.93 14.44 -32.09
CA ILE A 160 24.63 13.80 -30.81
C ILE A 160 23.26 13.14 -30.90
N VAL A 161 23.22 11.84 -30.67
CA VAL A 161 22.04 10.99 -30.74
C VAL A 161 21.60 10.63 -29.32
N CYS A 162 20.44 11.15 -28.92
CA CYS A 162 19.85 11.01 -27.58
C CYS A 162 18.47 10.31 -27.62
N VAL A 163 18.14 9.62 -28.70
CA VAL A 163 16.91 8.79 -28.80
C VAL A 163 17.04 7.51 -27.99
N LYS A 164 15.97 6.71 -27.86
CA LYS A 164 16.06 5.37 -27.25
C LYS A 164 16.89 4.44 -28.18
N SER A 165 17.61 3.47 -27.61
CA SER A 165 18.49 2.57 -28.38
C SER A 165 17.77 1.80 -29.49
N THR A 166 16.52 1.37 -29.24
CA THR A 166 15.67 0.71 -30.25
C THR A 166 15.20 1.63 -31.38
N GLN A 167 15.20 2.94 -31.15
CA GLN A 167 14.78 3.94 -32.14
C GLN A 167 15.98 4.49 -32.92
N THR A 168 17.22 4.18 -32.51
CA THR A 168 18.44 4.74 -33.10
C THR A 168 18.52 4.53 -34.61
N VAL A 169 18.27 3.31 -35.10
CA VAL A 169 18.34 2.99 -36.54
C VAL A 169 17.30 3.81 -37.33
N ALA A 170 16.04 3.77 -36.89
CA ALA A 170 14.94 4.48 -37.54
C ALA A 170 15.13 6.01 -37.51
N ALA A 171 15.67 6.56 -36.42
CA ALA A 171 15.91 7.99 -36.27
C ALA A 171 17.09 8.48 -37.13
N LEU A 172 18.11 7.64 -37.34
CA LEU A 172 19.27 7.97 -38.18
C LEU A 172 19.00 7.75 -39.68
N GLN A 173 18.07 6.86 -40.05
CA GLN A 173 17.77 6.54 -41.45
C GLN A 173 17.55 7.78 -42.34
N PRO A 174 16.77 8.80 -41.94
CA PRO A 174 16.54 9.99 -42.76
C PRO A 174 17.76 10.93 -42.85
N LEU A 175 18.78 10.73 -42.01
CA LEU A 175 20.01 11.53 -41.98
C LEU A 175 21.15 10.89 -42.76
N LEU A 176 21.02 9.63 -43.20
CA LEU A 176 22.10 8.91 -43.89
C LEU A 176 22.73 9.67 -45.07
N PRO A 177 21.97 10.34 -45.96
CA PRO A 177 22.57 11.09 -47.07
C PRO A 177 23.49 12.24 -46.62
N ARG A 178 23.33 12.71 -45.37
CA ARG A 178 24.08 13.83 -44.77
C ARG A 178 25.21 13.36 -43.86
N LEU A 179 25.40 12.06 -43.68
CA LEU A 179 26.42 11.46 -42.82
C LEU A 179 27.49 10.76 -43.67
N SER A 180 28.76 10.99 -43.32
CA SER A 180 29.91 10.46 -44.06
C SER A 180 30.93 9.82 -43.13
N ARG A 181 31.98 9.19 -43.70
CA ARG A 181 33.14 8.67 -42.94
C ARG A 181 33.82 9.73 -42.06
N LYS A 182 33.66 11.03 -42.39
CA LYS A 182 34.23 12.15 -41.63
C LYS A 182 33.32 12.68 -40.53
N SER A 183 32.04 12.27 -40.50
CA SER A 183 31.07 12.67 -39.49
C SER A 183 31.41 12.02 -38.14
N ASN A 184 31.19 12.75 -37.05
CA ASN A 184 31.26 12.24 -35.68
C ASN A 184 29.84 12.01 -35.18
N VAL A 185 29.50 10.75 -34.90
CA VAL A 185 28.20 10.34 -34.38
C VAL A 185 28.37 9.86 -32.95
N MET A 186 27.82 10.63 -32.02
CA MET A 186 27.84 10.30 -30.60
C MET A 186 26.52 9.69 -30.16
N PHE A 187 26.55 8.50 -29.59
CA PHE A 187 25.40 7.89 -28.93
C PHE A 187 25.42 8.24 -27.45
N LEU A 188 24.67 9.27 -27.05
CA LEU A 188 24.53 9.70 -25.66
C LEU A 188 23.25 9.11 -25.08
N GLN A 189 23.33 7.83 -24.69
CA GLN A 189 22.19 7.06 -24.19
C GLN A 189 22.68 5.95 -23.27
N ASN A 190 21.80 5.49 -22.37
CA ASN A 190 22.16 4.49 -21.36
C ASN A 190 22.02 3.03 -21.82
N GLY A 191 21.66 2.77 -23.10
CA GLY A 191 21.55 1.44 -23.69
C GLY A 191 22.87 0.94 -24.30
N ALA A 192 22.91 -0.33 -24.70
CA ALA A 192 24.05 -0.97 -25.39
C ALA A 192 23.56 -1.66 -26.69
N GLY A 193 24.48 -2.02 -27.61
CA GLY A 193 24.17 -2.70 -28.87
C GLY A 193 23.87 -1.79 -30.07
N MET A 194 23.76 -0.48 -29.87
CA MET A 194 23.38 0.47 -30.91
C MET A 194 24.43 0.67 -32.01
N ILE A 195 25.71 0.51 -31.67
CA ILE A 195 26.81 0.65 -32.64
C ILE A 195 26.80 -0.56 -33.57
N GLU A 196 26.55 -1.74 -33.01
CA GLU A 196 26.40 -2.98 -33.73
C GLU A 196 25.17 -2.95 -34.65
N ASP A 197 24.06 -2.40 -34.19
CA ASP A 197 22.85 -2.23 -35.00
C ASP A 197 23.08 -1.18 -36.10
N ALA A 198 23.71 -0.05 -35.78
CA ALA A 198 24.10 0.95 -36.77
C ALA A 198 25.03 0.34 -37.84
N ASN A 199 26.03 -0.45 -37.43
CA ASN A 199 26.92 -1.15 -38.35
C ASN A 199 26.15 -2.20 -39.17
N THR A 200 25.15 -2.88 -38.61
CA THR A 200 24.42 -3.93 -39.32
C THR A 200 23.42 -3.35 -40.33
N PHE A 201 22.69 -2.30 -39.96
CA PHE A 201 21.53 -1.82 -40.72
C PHE A 201 21.77 -0.51 -41.48
N LEU A 202 22.71 0.33 -41.02
CA LEU A 202 22.98 1.65 -41.60
C LEU A 202 24.31 1.70 -42.36
N TRP A 203 25.37 1.12 -41.78
CA TRP A 203 26.74 1.14 -42.33
C TRP A 203 27.41 -0.24 -42.31
N PRO A 204 26.91 -1.21 -43.12
CA PRO A 204 27.48 -2.56 -43.20
C PRO A 204 28.95 -2.55 -43.61
N ASP A 205 29.33 -1.67 -44.55
CA ASP A 205 30.71 -1.49 -45.01
C ASP A 205 31.54 -0.67 -43.98
N PRO A 206 32.59 -1.26 -43.37
CA PRO A 206 33.49 -0.55 -42.45
C PRO A 206 34.16 0.70 -43.04
N HIS A 207 34.36 0.75 -44.36
CA HIS A 207 35.07 1.85 -45.01
C HIS A 207 34.23 3.13 -45.12
N VAL A 208 32.90 3.07 -44.97
CA VAL A 208 32.03 4.25 -45.01
C VAL A 208 31.52 4.69 -43.63
N ARG A 209 31.84 3.95 -42.57
CA ARG A 209 31.35 4.21 -41.21
C ARG A 209 31.82 5.57 -40.68
N PRO A 210 30.94 6.36 -40.04
CA PRO A 210 31.34 7.58 -39.33
C PRO A 210 32.23 7.26 -38.12
N ASN A 211 32.81 8.27 -37.50
CA ASN A 211 33.49 8.11 -36.21
C ASN A 211 32.44 7.99 -35.10
N TYR A 212 32.49 6.91 -34.32
CA TYR A 212 31.57 6.72 -33.21
C TYR A 212 32.15 7.20 -31.89
N VAL A 213 31.31 7.87 -31.10
CA VAL A 213 31.56 8.19 -29.69
C VAL A 213 30.43 7.56 -28.88
N THR A 214 30.76 6.86 -27.80
CA THR A 214 29.75 6.37 -26.85
C THR A 214 29.71 7.29 -25.64
N GLY A 215 28.51 7.53 -25.12
CA GLY A 215 28.29 8.40 -23.96
C GLY A 215 27.27 7.79 -22.99
N VAL A 216 27.64 7.74 -21.71
CA VAL A 216 26.78 7.31 -20.60
C VAL A 216 26.45 8.52 -19.74
N ILE A 217 25.15 8.79 -19.52
CA ILE A 217 24.70 9.95 -18.74
C ILE A 217 23.95 9.53 -17.49
N SER A 218 24.45 9.93 -16.32
CA SER A 218 23.89 9.50 -15.02
C SER A 218 23.07 10.57 -14.29
N HIS A 219 22.85 11.72 -14.92
CA HIS A 219 22.08 12.82 -14.35
C HIS A 219 20.59 12.46 -14.18
N GLY A 220 19.98 12.94 -13.10
CA GLY A 220 18.54 12.95 -12.87
C GLY A 220 17.88 14.00 -13.70
N ILE A 221 17.22 13.58 -14.78
CA ILE A 221 16.58 14.51 -15.70
C ILE A 221 15.17 14.00 -16.00
N THR A 222 14.19 14.77 -15.55
CA THR A 222 12.78 14.53 -15.83
C THR A 222 12.32 15.51 -16.89
N LEU A 223 11.66 15.01 -17.94
CA LEU A 223 10.98 15.85 -18.92
C LEU A 223 9.61 16.23 -18.35
N ASN A 224 9.40 17.50 -18.07
CA ASN A 224 8.10 18.00 -17.60
C ASN A 224 7.10 18.04 -18.77
N ARG A 225 7.57 18.55 -19.90
CA ARG A 225 6.92 18.66 -21.22
C ARG A 225 8.01 18.95 -22.26
N PRO A 226 7.77 18.89 -23.57
CA PRO A 226 8.81 19.16 -24.57
C PRO A 226 9.53 20.49 -24.28
N PHE A 227 10.88 20.47 -24.35
CA PHE A 227 11.76 21.62 -24.07
C PHE A 227 11.72 22.19 -22.65
N ASP A 228 11.04 21.53 -21.71
CA ASP A 228 10.99 21.89 -20.29
C ASP A 228 11.41 20.69 -19.45
N ILE A 229 12.58 20.80 -18.82
CA ILE A 229 13.22 19.72 -18.08
C ILE A 229 13.49 20.14 -16.64
N THR A 230 13.53 19.15 -15.76
CA THR A 230 13.98 19.29 -14.37
C THR A 230 15.20 18.42 -14.15
N HIS A 231 16.32 19.04 -13.74
CA HIS A 231 17.51 18.33 -13.32
C HIS A 231 17.39 17.99 -11.84
N THR A 232 16.83 16.83 -11.55
CA THR A 232 16.49 16.32 -10.22
C THR A 232 17.72 15.86 -9.42
N GLY A 233 18.81 15.49 -10.07
CA GLY A 233 20.03 15.02 -9.40
C GLY A 233 21.30 15.24 -10.23
N PRO A 234 22.29 16.01 -9.74
CA PRO A 234 23.56 16.19 -10.44
C PRO A 234 24.40 14.91 -10.39
N ALA A 235 24.89 14.45 -11.54
CA ALA A 235 25.79 13.32 -11.63
C ALA A 235 26.94 13.62 -12.62
N ALA A 236 27.48 12.60 -13.28
CA ALA A 236 28.50 12.74 -14.31
C ALA A 236 27.99 12.26 -15.68
N THR A 237 28.60 12.79 -16.73
CA THR A 237 28.51 12.27 -18.08
C THR A 237 29.87 11.68 -18.46
N SER A 238 29.90 10.41 -18.86
CA SER A 238 31.13 9.74 -19.26
C SER A 238 31.09 9.51 -20.76
N VAL A 239 32.15 9.91 -21.48
CA VAL A 239 32.21 9.77 -22.94
C VAL A 239 33.52 9.12 -23.37
N GLY A 240 33.52 8.40 -24.48
CA GLY A 240 34.76 7.81 -25.01
C GLY A 240 34.66 7.46 -26.48
N PRO A 241 35.79 7.53 -27.23
CA PRO A 241 35.82 7.15 -28.63
C PRO A 241 35.66 5.63 -28.77
N VAL A 242 34.99 5.19 -29.83
CA VAL A 242 34.88 3.78 -30.18
C VAL A 242 35.95 3.46 -31.24
N PRO A 243 36.82 2.46 -31.02
CA PRO A 243 37.85 2.07 -31.99
C PRO A 243 37.25 1.61 -33.31
N ARG A 244 37.92 1.88 -34.43
CA ARG A 244 37.53 1.30 -35.73
C ARG A 244 38.04 -0.13 -35.87
N GLU A 245 37.22 -0.98 -36.48
CA GLU A 245 37.56 -2.38 -36.78
C GLU A 245 38.56 -2.52 -37.94
N ASP A 246 38.74 -1.49 -38.78
CA ASP A 246 39.64 -1.50 -39.94
C ASP A 246 41.12 -1.21 -39.61
N GLY A 247 41.46 -1.03 -38.33
CA GLY A 247 42.86 -0.87 -37.88
C GLY A 247 43.49 0.49 -38.22
N ASP A 248 42.70 1.47 -38.66
CA ASP A 248 43.19 2.81 -39.00
C ASP A 248 43.63 3.58 -37.74
N ALA A 249 44.94 3.57 -37.45
CA ALA A 249 45.55 4.19 -36.26
C ALA A 249 45.48 5.74 -36.27
N ALA A 250 45.02 6.36 -37.35
CA ALA A 250 44.92 7.80 -37.53
C ALA A 250 43.49 8.34 -37.33
N GLN A 251 42.73 7.80 -36.36
CA GLN A 251 41.41 8.34 -36.00
C GLN A 251 41.56 9.79 -35.50
N PRO A 252 40.97 10.81 -36.18
CA PRO A 252 40.93 12.15 -35.63
C PRO A 252 40.11 12.11 -34.35
N LEU A 253 40.64 12.66 -33.24
CA LEU A 253 39.89 12.77 -32.00
C LEU A 253 38.60 13.57 -32.27
N SER A 254 37.44 13.00 -31.95
CA SER A 254 36.16 13.66 -32.17
C SER A 254 36.11 15.00 -31.45
N ARG A 255 35.72 16.06 -32.16
CA ARG A 255 35.60 17.42 -31.58
C ARG A 255 34.61 17.44 -30.41
N LEU A 256 33.64 16.52 -30.39
CA LEU A 256 32.68 16.38 -29.29
C LEU A 256 33.37 16.03 -27.96
N LEU A 257 34.49 15.29 -27.99
CA LEU A 257 35.27 14.95 -26.79
C LEU A 257 35.97 16.17 -26.17
N ASP A 258 36.23 17.22 -26.97
CA ASP A 258 36.82 18.48 -26.50
C ASP A 258 35.73 19.48 -26.05
N ILE A 259 34.58 19.50 -26.72
CA ILE A 259 33.52 20.49 -26.46
C ILE A 259 32.66 20.13 -25.24
N LEU A 260 32.26 18.86 -25.10
CA LEU A 260 31.33 18.45 -24.03
C LEU A 260 31.88 18.67 -22.61
N PRO A 261 33.17 18.47 -22.31
CA PRO A 261 33.75 18.82 -21.01
C PRO A 261 33.65 20.30 -20.65
N LEU A 262 33.54 21.20 -21.63
CA LEU A 262 33.36 22.64 -21.40
C LEU A 262 31.95 22.99 -20.92
N ALA A 263 30.96 22.11 -21.15
CA ALA A 263 29.61 22.25 -20.62
C ALA A 263 29.58 21.81 -19.15
N HIS A 264 29.90 22.75 -18.24
CA HIS A 264 30.02 22.48 -16.79
C HIS A 264 28.86 21.68 -16.19
N ARG A 265 27.64 21.89 -16.68
CA ARG A 265 26.44 21.23 -16.17
C ARG A 265 26.36 19.73 -16.51
N LEU A 266 26.95 19.31 -17.64
CA LEU A 266 27.05 17.91 -18.01
C LEU A 266 28.07 17.15 -17.16
N LYS A 267 28.97 17.85 -16.44
CA LYS A 267 30.08 17.25 -15.68
C LYS A 267 30.74 16.13 -16.51
N CYS A 268 31.06 16.47 -17.75
CA CYS A 268 31.47 15.51 -18.76
C CYS A 268 32.95 15.18 -18.63
N GLN A 269 33.28 13.89 -18.57
CA GLN A 269 34.66 13.40 -18.56
C GLN A 269 34.89 12.41 -19.71
N ALA A 270 36.00 12.59 -20.42
CA ALA A 270 36.43 11.70 -21.49
C ALA A 270 37.28 10.55 -20.93
N TYR A 271 37.01 9.32 -21.39
CA TYR A 271 37.69 8.11 -21.00
C TYR A 271 38.19 7.33 -22.22
N SER A 272 39.12 6.41 -21.99
CA SER A 272 39.50 5.41 -22.99
C SER A 272 38.34 4.42 -23.25
N TRP A 273 38.36 3.78 -24.42
CA TRP A 273 37.36 2.79 -24.80
C TRP A 273 37.13 1.69 -23.75
N PRO A 274 38.17 1.02 -23.21
CA PRO A 274 37.95 -0.03 -22.20
C PRO A 274 37.31 0.48 -20.91
N THR A 275 37.56 1.73 -20.53
CA THR A 275 37.01 2.33 -19.31
C THR A 275 35.56 2.73 -19.49
N ILE A 276 35.20 3.38 -20.61
CA ILE A 276 33.80 3.74 -20.86
C ILE A 276 32.91 2.51 -21.08
N LEU A 277 33.46 1.44 -21.67
CA LEU A 277 32.77 0.17 -21.83
C LEU A 277 32.43 -0.46 -20.46
N GLN A 278 33.37 -0.45 -19.51
CA GLN A 278 33.10 -0.90 -18.13
C GLN A 278 31.99 -0.07 -17.47
N VAL A 279 32.03 1.26 -17.59
CA VAL A 279 30.99 2.15 -17.04
C VAL A 279 29.60 1.84 -17.64
N GLN A 280 29.54 1.57 -18.95
CA GLN A 280 28.30 1.20 -19.63
C GLN A 280 27.76 -0.16 -19.13
N LEU A 281 28.65 -1.14 -18.94
CA LEU A 281 28.27 -2.49 -18.49
C LEU A 281 27.80 -2.53 -17.04
N GLU A 282 28.40 -1.76 -16.13
CA GLU A 282 27.91 -1.65 -14.73
C GLU A 282 26.49 -1.07 -14.68
N LYS A 283 26.26 -0.04 -15.48
CA LYS A 283 24.94 0.58 -15.55
C LYS A 283 23.90 -0.34 -16.20
N LEU A 284 24.33 -1.12 -17.20
CA LEU A 284 23.49 -2.15 -17.81
C LEU A 284 23.13 -3.23 -16.79
N ALA A 285 24.08 -3.69 -15.96
CA ALA A 285 23.84 -4.69 -14.91
C ALA A 285 22.76 -4.22 -13.91
N CYS A 286 22.81 -2.95 -13.49
CA CYS A 286 21.80 -2.36 -12.61
C CYS A 286 20.40 -2.38 -13.26
N ASN A 287 20.31 -1.88 -14.50
CA ASN A 287 19.04 -1.81 -15.23
C ASN A 287 18.46 -3.20 -15.57
N ALA A 288 19.32 -4.19 -15.83
CA ALA A 288 18.92 -5.53 -16.21
C ALA A 288 18.34 -6.34 -15.04
N LEU A 289 18.66 -5.97 -13.79
CA LEU A 289 17.99 -6.51 -12.61
C LEU A 289 16.67 -5.77 -12.35
N SER A 290 16.73 -4.45 -12.19
CA SER A 290 15.61 -3.69 -11.61
C SER A 290 14.44 -3.54 -12.56
N ASN A 291 14.67 -3.14 -13.81
CA ASN A 291 13.59 -2.81 -14.72
C ASN A 291 12.69 -4.01 -15.06
N PRO A 292 13.22 -5.20 -15.41
CA PRO A 292 12.39 -6.35 -15.74
C PRO A 292 11.61 -6.91 -14.56
N ILE A 293 12.22 -6.95 -13.37
CA ILE A 293 11.56 -7.47 -12.16
C ILE A 293 10.43 -6.55 -11.75
N CYS A 294 10.68 -5.24 -11.66
CA CYS A 294 9.63 -4.26 -11.35
C CYS A 294 8.51 -4.27 -12.40
N ALA A 295 8.84 -4.52 -13.67
CA ALA A 295 7.84 -4.63 -14.74
C ALA A 295 7.02 -5.92 -14.68
N LEU A 296 7.66 -7.07 -14.44
CA LEU A 296 7.02 -8.39 -14.37
C LEU A 296 6.11 -8.51 -13.14
N GLU A 297 6.56 -7.99 -12.02
CA GLU A 297 5.90 -8.12 -10.72
C GLU A 297 4.98 -6.93 -10.42
N ASP A 298 4.86 -5.98 -11.36
CA ASP A 298 4.05 -4.76 -11.22
C ASP A 298 4.33 -4.04 -9.88
N ALA A 299 5.61 -3.81 -9.58
CA ALA A 299 6.06 -3.40 -8.25
C ALA A 299 7.09 -2.26 -8.27
N VAL A 300 7.23 -1.56 -7.13
CA VAL A 300 8.26 -0.53 -6.92
C VAL A 300 9.63 -1.15 -6.69
N THR A 301 10.71 -0.37 -6.85
CA THR A 301 12.11 -0.85 -6.70
C THR A 301 12.37 -1.53 -5.36
N ALA A 302 11.64 -1.17 -4.29
CA ALA A 302 11.73 -1.84 -2.99
C ALA A 302 11.32 -3.32 -3.02
N TYR A 303 10.50 -3.77 -3.98
CA TYR A 303 10.17 -5.19 -4.16
C TYR A 303 11.41 -6.04 -4.42
N ILE A 304 12.45 -5.49 -5.06
CA ILE A 304 13.68 -6.23 -5.29
C ILE A 304 14.28 -6.67 -3.94
N LEU A 305 14.13 -5.89 -2.87
CA LEU A 305 14.63 -6.24 -1.53
C LEU A 305 13.88 -7.43 -0.89
N SER A 306 12.67 -7.77 -1.36
CA SER A 306 11.89 -8.90 -0.84
C SER A 306 12.27 -10.24 -1.48
N ILE A 307 13.15 -10.25 -2.49
CA ILE A 307 13.55 -11.45 -3.25
C ILE A 307 15.08 -11.68 -3.31
N PRO A 308 15.79 -11.69 -2.16
CA PRO A 308 17.26 -11.68 -2.11
C PRO A 308 17.92 -12.86 -2.84
N GLU A 309 17.34 -14.05 -2.78
CA GLU A 309 17.90 -15.23 -3.45
C GLU A 309 17.83 -15.11 -4.98
N THR A 310 16.70 -14.62 -5.50
CA THR A 310 16.49 -14.39 -6.94
C THR A 310 17.48 -13.36 -7.47
N ASN A 311 17.71 -12.29 -6.71
CA ASN A 311 18.65 -11.24 -7.08
C ASN A 311 20.08 -11.77 -7.20
N MET A 312 20.52 -12.56 -6.22
CA MET A 312 21.87 -13.12 -6.23
C MET A 312 22.10 -14.04 -7.43
N ARG A 313 21.12 -14.89 -7.76
CA ARG A 313 21.20 -15.76 -8.95
C ARG A 313 21.27 -14.96 -10.24
N LEU A 314 20.46 -13.90 -10.37
CA LEU A 314 20.52 -13.02 -11.54
C LEU A 314 21.88 -12.31 -11.62
N MET A 315 22.44 -11.84 -10.50
CA MET A 315 23.78 -11.23 -10.48
C MET A 315 24.89 -12.20 -10.92
N GLN A 316 24.79 -13.49 -10.57
CA GLN A 316 25.74 -14.52 -11.02
C GLN A 316 25.70 -14.70 -12.55
N GLU A 317 24.51 -14.72 -13.13
CA GLU A 317 24.34 -14.81 -14.59
C GLU A 317 24.88 -13.56 -15.29
N ILE A 318 24.53 -12.36 -14.79
CA ILE A 318 25.02 -11.09 -15.35
C ILE A 318 26.55 -11.01 -15.30
N SER A 319 27.14 -11.38 -14.15
CA SER A 319 28.59 -11.44 -13.98
C SER A 319 29.24 -12.38 -15.00
N SER A 320 28.67 -13.57 -15.18
CA SER A 320 29.20 -14.58 -16.12
C SER A 320 29.16 -14.08 -17.57
N VAL A 321 28.08 -13.40 -17.97
CA VAL A 321 27.95 -12.81 -19.32
C VAL A 321 28.96 -11.69 -19.54
N ILE A 322 29.10 -10.76 -18.60
CA ILE A 322 30.03 -9.63 -18.73
C ILE A 322 31.47 -10.12 -18.80
N LEU A 323 31.87 -11.07 -17.95
CA LEU A 323 33.24 -11.60 -17.92
C LEU A 323 33.60 -12.43 -19.15
N ALA A 324 32.61 -12.87 -19.94
CA ALA A 324 32.83 -13.59 -21.19
C ALA A 324 33.07 -12.66 -22.41
N LEU A 325 32.96 -11.34 -22.26
CA LEU A 325 33.14 -10.38 -23.34
C LEU A 325 34.61 -10.31 -23.82
N PRO A 326 34.90 -10.54 -25.11
CA PRO A 326 36.26 -10.44 -25.67
C PRO A 326 36.92 -9.09 -25.42
N GLU A 327 36.13 -8.01 -25.43
CA GLU A 327 36.58 -6.63 -25.29
C GLU A 327 37.12 -6.32 -23.88
N LEU A 328 36.85 -7.20 -22.90
CA LEU A 328 37.30 -7.10 -21.53
C LEU A 328 38.42 -8.10 -21.19
N GLN A 329 38.80 -8.98 -22.12
CA GLN A 329 39.90 -9.92 -21.91
C GLN A 329 41.23 -9.17 -21.79
N GLY A 330 41.96 -9.41 -20.70
CA GLY A 330 43.25 -8.76 -20.44
C GLY A 330 43.17 -7.37 -19.81
N VAL A 331 41.97 -6.85 -19.52
CA VAL A 331 41.81 -5.59 -18.78
C VAL A 331 41.96 -5.84 -17.28
N GLU A 332 42.93 -5.16 -16.66
CA GLU A 332 43.25 -5.29 -15.23
C GLU A 332 42.05 -4.90 -14.34
N GLY A 333 41.79 -5.69 -13.28
CA GLY A 333 40.74 -5.42 -12.30
C GLY A 333 39.30 -5.75 -12.71
N VAL A 334 39.04 -6.16 -13.96
CA VAL A 334 37.67 -6.47 -14.44
C VAL A 334 37.03 -7.64 -13.69
N LYS A 335 37.78 -8.71 -13.39
CA LYS A 335 37.26 -9.90 -12.70
C LYS A 335 36.71 -9.57 -11.30
N ASP A 336 37.41 -8.70 -10.57
CA ASP A 336 36.98 -8.28 -9.25
C ASP A 336 35.83 -7.28 -9.31
N ARG A 337 35.91 -6.33 -10.26
CA ARG A 337 34.89 -5.29 -10.48
C ARG A 337 33.52 -5.87 -10.86
N PHE A 338 33.51 -6.86 -11.75
CA PHE A 338 32.28 -7.51 -12.25
C PHE A 338 32.00 -8.86 -11.60
N SER A 339 32.62 -9.18 -10.47
CA SER A 339 32.26 -10.37 -9.70
C SER A 339 30.79 -10.29 -9.26
N ALA A 340 30.10 -11.43 -9.16
CA ALA A 340 28.69 -11.46 -8.73
C ALA A 340 28.47 -10.73 -7.39
N LYS A 341 29.43 -10.85 -6.45
CA LYS A 341 29.40 -10.18 -5.15
C LYS A 341 29.56 -8.66 -5.27
N SER A 342 30.51 -8.20 -6.08
CA SER A 342 30.74 -6.77 -6.32
C SER A 342 29.56 -6.11 -7.03
N LEU A 343 29.02 -6.77 -8.06
CA LEU A 343 27.83 -6.30 -8.76
C LEU A 343 26.62 -6.27 -7.83
N HIS A 344 26.37 -7.34 -7.07
CA HIS A 344 25.27 -7.37 -6.11
C HIS A 344 25.37 -6.23 -5.09
N HIS A 345 26.54 -5.97 -4.51
CA HIS A 345 26.73 -4.86 -3.58
C HIS A 345 26.44 -3.51 -4.23
N THR A 346 27.02 -3.24 -5.40
CA THR A 346 26.77 -2.00 -6.15
C THR A 346 25.30 -1.80 -6.49
N VAL A 347 24.63 -2.86 -6.98
CA VAL A 347 23.23 -2.80 -7.39
C VAL A 347 22.30 -2.62 -6.19
N MET A 348 22.55 -3.30 -5.06
CA MET A 348 21.74 -3.17 -3.85
C MET A 348 21.89 -1.80 -3.20
N ASP A 349 23.12 -1.28 -3.11
CA ASP A 349 23.37 0.09 -2.62
C ASP A 349 22.58 1.13 -3.43
N ILE A 350 22.44 0.89 -4.73
CA ILE A 350 21.68 1.73 -5.65
C ILE A 350 20.16 1.56 -5.46
N ILE A 351 19.67 0.34 -5.28
CA ILE A 351 18.26 0.03 -5.02
C ILE A 351 17.80 0.70 -3.72
N GLU A 352 18.60 0.59 -2.65
CA GLU A 352 18.28 1.14 -1.33
C GLU A 352 18.09 2.67 -1.39
N LYS A 353 18.98 3.36 -2.12
CA LYS A 353 18.89 4.82 -2.34
C LYS A 353 17.66 5.22 -3.16
N ASN A 354 17.12 4.33 -3.97
CA ASN A 354 15.99 4.59 -4.87
C ASN A 354 14.70 3.85 -4.46
N ARG A 355 14.62 3.34 -3.22
CA ARG A 355 13.53 2.50 -2.72
C ARG A 355 12.11 3.06 -2.94
N ALA A 356 11.97 4.39 -2.93
CA ALA A 356 10.68 5.10 -3.05
C ALA A 356 10.36 5.56 -4.47
N THR A 357 11.21 5.29 -5.47
CA THR A 357 10.91 5.65 -6.86
C THR A 357 9.95 4.64 -7.47
N THR A 358 8.85 5.15 -8.01
CA THR A 358 7.85 4.35 -8.69
C THR A 358 8.34 3.99 -10.09
N LEU A 359 8.64 2.70 -10.25
CA LEU A 359 8.77 1.98 -11.53
C LEU A 359 9.92 2.43 -12.44
N GLY A 360 10.78 1.48 -12.83
CA GLY A 360 11.70 1.69 -13.94
C GLY A 360 10.93 2.04 -15.22
N ASN A 361 11.49 2.86 -16.11
CA ASN A 361 10.78 3.33 -17.30
C ASN A 361 10.24 2.19 -18.18
N MET A 362 10.74 0.95 -18.01
CA MET A 362 10.18 -0.25 -18.64
C MET A 362 8.72 -0.52 -18.31
N ALA A 363 8.33 -0.39 -17.04
CA ALA A 363 6.94 -0.62 -16.65
C ALA A 363 6.03 0.51 -17.12
N GLN A 364 6.50 1.76 -17.11
CA GLN A 364 5.79 2.89 -17.69
C GLN A 364 5.64 2.74 -19.22
N ASP A 365 6.71 2.33 -19.91
CA ASP A 365 6.72 2.12 -21.35
C ASP A 365 5.79 0.96 -21.77
N LEU A 366 5.80 -0.18 -21.06
CA LEU A 366 4.84 -1.29 -21.27
C LEU A 366 3.39 -0.83 -21.09
N ARG A 367 3.14 0.10 -20.16
CA ARG A 367 1.81 0.66 -19.87
C ARG A 367 1.44 1.84 -20.77
N SER A 368 2.39 2.34 -21.58
CA SER A 368 2.14 3.32 -22.63
C SER A 368 1.85 2.67 -23.98
N GLN A 369 1.88 1.34 -24.06
CA GLN A 369 1.13 0.61 -25.09
C GLN A 369 -0.36 0.81 -24.82
N ASP A 370 -1.15 0.99 -25.88
CA ASP A 370 -2.54 1.48 -25.82
C ASP A 370 -3.35 0.87 -24.67
N ILE A 371 -3.84 1.75 -23.77
CA ILE A 371 -4.75 1.39 -22.68
C ILE A 371 -5.92 0.61 -23.27
N LYS A 372 -6.08 -0.65 -22.87
CA LYS A 372 -7.20 -1.48 -23.29
C LYS A 372 -8.41 -1.17 -22.43
N ASN A 373 -9.58 -1.06 -23.05
CA ASN A 373 -10.85 -0.74 -22.39
C ASN A 373 -10.73 0.39 -21.35
N PRO A 374 -10.38 1.62 -21.77
CA PRO A 374 -10.06 2.72 -20.87
C PRO A 374 -11.23 3.08 -19.94
N ILE A 375 -10.97 3.08 -18.64
CA ILE A 375 -11.95 3.37 -17.58
C ILE A 375 -11.43 4.46 -16.64
N ASP A 376 -12.31 5.26 -16.04
CA ASP A 376 -11.91 6.30 -15.07
C ASP A 376 -11.34 5.70 -13.79
N ILE A 377 -10.33 6.34 -13.20
CA ILE A 377 -9.68 5.88 -11.95
C ILE A 377 -10.71 5.68 -10.82
N ALA A 378 -11.65 6.60 -10.65
CA ALA A 378 -12.67 6.45 -9.61
C ALA A 378 -13.59 5.25 -9.88
N GLU A 379 -14.01 5.04 -11.13
CA GLU A 379 -14.80 3.86 -11.48
C GLU A 379 -14.02 2.56 -11.24
N TYR A 380 -12.73 2.52 -11.62
CA TYR A 380 -11.85 1.39 -11.35
C TYR A 380 -11.75 1.07 -9.85
N LEU A 381 -11.50 2.09 -9.02
CA LEU A 381 -11.42 1.96 -7.56
C LEU A 381 -12.70 1.36 -6.98
N PHE A 382 -13.86 1.90 -7.32
CA PHE A 382 -15.13 1.43 -6.77
C PHE A 382 -15.52 0.04 -7.32
N ARG A 383 -15.19 -0.29 -8.57
CA ARG A 383 -15.36 -1.67 -9.08
C ARG A 383 -14.48 -2.67 -8.35
N ARG A 384 -13.24 -2.31 -7.99
CA ARG A 384 -12.38 -3.17 -7.15
C ARG A 384 -12.95 -3.38 -5.75
N LEU A 385 -13.48 -2.33 -5.13
CA LEU A 385 -14.18 -2.45 -3.84
C LEU A 385 -15.38 -3.40 -3.91
N GLN A 386 -16.18 -3.28 -4.98
CA GLN A 386 -17.29 -4.20 -5.23
C GLN A 386 -16.81 -5.65 -5.38
N GLN A 387 -15.72 -5.88 -6.13
CA GLN A 387 -15.16 -7.23 -6.34
C GLN A 387 -14.71 -7.91 -5.04
N VAL A 388 -14.30 -7.14 -4.03
CA VAL A 388 -13.89 -7.69 -2.72
C VAL A 388 -15.04 -7.76 -1.70
N GLY A 389 -16.28 -7.50 -2.14
CA GLY A 389 -17.49 -7.72 -1.34
C GLY A 389 -18.06 -6.50 -0.63
N VAL A 390 -17.54 -5.29 -0.91
CA VAL A 390 -18.15 -4.04 -0.43
C VAL A 390 -19.42 -3.77 -1.25
N GLU A 391 -20.53 -3.47 -0.58
CA GLU A 391 -21.77 -3.03 -1.24
C GLU A 391 -22.13 -1.58 -0.88
N SER A 392 -21.74 -1.13 0.31
CA SER A 392 -22.02 0.19 0.84
C SER A 392 -20.73 0.91 1.28
N VAL A 393 -20.61 2.19 0.91
CA VAL A 393 -19.47 3.05 1.20
C VAL A 393 -19.89 4.15 2.18
N HIS A 394 -19.21 4.22 3.32
CA HIS A 394 -19.47 5.20 4.37
C HIS A 394 -18.64 6.47 4.13
N GLY A 395 -19.07 7.60 4.71
CA GLY A 395 -18.28 8.83 4.61
C GLY A 395 -19.08 10.12 4.73
N VAL A 396 -18.41 11.22 4.43
CA VAL A 396 -18.99 12.57 4.43
C VAL A 396 -18.57 13.29 3.14
N PRO A 397 -19.51 13.94 2.43
CA PRO A 397 -19.17 14.68 1.22
C PRO A 397 -18.34 15.91 1.54
N GLY A 398 -17.38 16.21 0.67
CA GLY A 398 -16.61 17.44 0.68
C GLY A 398 -16.14 17.77 -0.73
N ASP A 399 -15.87 19.04 -1.00
CA ASP A 399 -15.55 19.58 -2.33
C ASP A 399 -14.50 18.77 -3.11
N TYR A 400 -13.47 18.25 -2.44
CA TYR A 400 -12.43 17.42 -3.07
C TYR A 400 -12.85 15.98 -3.41
N ASN A 401 -13.96 15.47 -2.88
CA ASN A 401 -14.44 14.10 -3.16
C ASN A 401 -15.75 14.02 -3.96
N LEU A 402 -16.49 15.12 -4.15
CA LEU A 402 -17.81 15.11 -4.80
C LEU A 402 -17.83 14.39 -6.15
N VAL A 403 -16.87 14.69 -7.03
CA VAL A 403 -16.79 14.07 -8.37
C VAL A 403 -16.55 12.56 -8.28
N ALA A 404 -15.81 12.09 -7.27
CA ALA A 404 -15.62 10.66 -7.03
C ALA A 404 -16.92 10.01 -6.51
N LEU A 405 -17.66 10.68 -5.62
CA LEU A 405 -18.92 10.15 -5.07
C LEU A 405 -19.96 9.87 -6.17
N ASP A 406 -19.97 10.63 -7.27
CA ASP A 406 -20.85 10.39 -8.42
C ASP A 406 -20.66 8.99 -9.06
N TYR A 407 -19.53 8.32 -8.84
CA TYR A 407 -19.23 7.00 -9.39
C TYR A 407 -19.77 5.84 -8.56
N ILE A 408 -19.99 6.04 -7.26
CA ILE A 408 -20.45 5.00 -6.33
C ILE A 408 -21.75 4.33 -6.86
N PRO A 409 -22.84 5.07 -7.12
CA PRO A 409 -24.06 4.46 -7.66
C PRO A 409 -23.89 3.92 -9.09
N LYS A 410 -22.99 4.50 -9.90
CA LYS A 410 -22.76 4.07 -11.30
C LYS A 410 -22.18 2.66 -11.38
N VAL A 411 -21.43 2.23 -10.37
CA VAL A 411 -20.88 0.87 -10.31
C VAL A 411 -21.74 -0.09 -9.48
N GLY A 412 -22.91 0.36 -9.00
CA GLY A 412 -23.83 -0.46 -8.19
C GLY A 412 -23.49 -0.52 -6.69
N LEU A 413 -22.59 0.34 -6.20
CA LEU A 413 -22.39 0.55 -4.77
C LEU A 413 -23.40 1.56 -4.22
N LYS A 414 -23.64 1.54 -2.91
CA LYS A 414 -24.52 2.48 -2.22
C LYS A 414 -23.70 3.48 -1.41
N TRP A 415 -24.01 4.77 -1.55
CA TRP A 415 -23.45 5.80 -0.68
C TRP A 415 -24.22 5.86 0.64
N VAL A 416 -23.49 5.87 1.76
CA VAL A 416 -24.04 5.98 3.11
C VAL A 416 -23.40 7.19 3.79
N GLY A 417 -23.96 8.38 3.57
CA GLY A 417 -23.42 9.60 4.16
C GLY A 417 -23.68 9.68 5.67
N ASN A 418 -22.65 9.68 6.51
CA ASN A 418 -22.77 9.74 7.97
C ASN A 418 -22.89 11.19 8.46
N CYS A 419 -23.15 11.37 9.77
CA CYS A 419 -23.27 12.70 10.36
C CYS A 419 -21.93 13.44 10.47
N ASN A 420 -20.84 12.70 10.71
CA ASN A 420 -19.46 13.19 10.74
C ASN A 420 -18.50 12.03 10.39
N GLU A 421 -17.22 12.35 10.17
CA GLU A 421 -16.22 11.39 9.71
C GLU A 421 -15.74 10.42 10.81
N LEU A 422 -15.82 10.81 12.08
CA LEU A 422 -15.55 9.90 13.21
C LEU A 422 -16.54 8.73 13.20
N ASN A 423 -17.83 9.06 13.16
CA ASN A 423 -18.90 8.07 13.11
C ASN A 423 -18.87 7.28 11.81
N ALA A 424 -18.52 7.91 10.68
CA ALA A 424 -18.32 7.20 9.42
C ALA A 424 -17.24 6.13 9.53
N GLY A 425 -16.12 6.45 10.20
CA GLY A 425 -15.06 5.49 10.46
C GLY A 425 -15.51 4.34 11.35
N TYR A 426 -16.27 4.62 12.42
CA TYR A 426 -16.84 3.57 13.28
C TYR A 426 -17.87 2.70 12.55
N ALA A 427 -18.71 3.29 11.71
CA ALA A 427 -19.62 2.54 10.85
C ALA A 427 -18.86 1.65 9.86
N ALA A 428 -17.79 2.16 9.25
CA ALA A 428 -16.92 1.37 8.39
C ALA A 428 -16.28 0.20 9.16
N ASP A 429 -15.87 0.39 10.41
CA ASP A 429 -15.35 -0.67 11.28
C ASP A 429 -16.41 -1.76 11.53
N GLY A 430 -17.60 -1.39 12.02
CA GLY A 430 -18.69 -2.33 12.28
C GLY A 430 -19.15 -3.09 11.04
N TYR A 431 -19.20 -2.40 9.89
CA TYR A 431 -19.49 -3.03 8.59
C TYR A 431 -18.43 -4.06 8.21
N ALA A 432 -17.14 -3.73 8.35
CA ALA A 432 -16.05 -4.66 8.05
C ALA A 432 -16.03 -5.89 8.98
N ARG A 433 -16.47 -5.75 10.24
CA ARG A 433 -16.58 -6.88 11.18
C ARG A 433 -17.68 -7.89 10.83
N VAL A 434 -18.60 -7.52 9.92
CA VAL A 434 -19.64 -8.41 9.39
C VAL A 434 -19.30 -8.86 7.96
N LYS A 435 -18.89 -7.95 7.08
CA LYS A 435 -18.63 -8.24 5.64
C LYS A 435 -17.21 -8.67 5.32
N GLY A 436 -16.27 -8.46 6.24
CA GLY A 436 -14.86 -8.81 6.09
C GLY A 436 -13.98 -7.70 5.49
N ILE A 437 -14.55 -6.63 4.93
CA ILE A 437 -13.86 -5.41 4.47
C ILE A 437 -14.88 -4.27 4.32
N SER A 438 -14.43 -3.02 4.47
CA SER A 438 -15.25 -1.83 4.22
C SER A 438 -14.47 -0.72 3.52
N ALA A 439 -15.17 0.34 3.14
CA ALA A 439 -14.59 1.56 2.59
C ALA A 439 -15.16 2.79 3.28
N LEU A 440 -14.29 3.78 3.48
CA LEU A 440 -14.58 5.09 4.05
C LEU A 440 -14.12 6.17 3.08
N VAL A 441 -14.97 7.14 2.74
CA VAL A 441 -14.60 8.32 1.93
C VAL A 441 -14.67 9.58 2.77
N THR A 442 -13.57 10.32 2.87
CA THR A 442 -13.52 11.64 3.54
C THR A 442 -12.95 12.71 2.62
N THR A 443 -13.05 13.98 3.03
CA THR A 443 -12.35 15.08 2.36
C THR A 443 -10.98 15.34 3.01
N PHE A 444 -10.08 16.01 2.28
CA PHE A 444 -8.73 16.35 2.69
C PHE A 444 -8.72 17.22 3.97
N GLY A 445 -7.76 16.97 4.86
CA GLY A 445 -7.54 17.74 6.07
C GLY A 445 -8.61 17.56 7.14
N VAL A 446 -9.73 18.29 7.03
CA VAL A 446 -10.75 18.33 8.09
C VAL A 446 -11.46 16.99 8.30
N GLY A 447 -11.74 16.28 7.20
CA GLY A 447 -12.46 15.02 7.26
C GLY A 447 -11.56 13.87 7.72
N GLU A 448 -10.39 13.72 7.10
CA GLU A 448 -9.45 12.63 7.46
C GLU A 448 -8.94 12.76 8.91
N LEU A 449 -8.74 13.98 9.42
CA LEU A 449 -8.34 14.17 10.81
C LEU A 449 -9.46 13.86 11.80
N SER A 450 -10.72 14.08 11.43
CA SER A 450 -11.87 13.68 12.26
C SER A 450 -12.05 12.15 12.29
N ALA A 451 -11.74 11.47 11.18
CA ALA A 451 -11.75 10.00 11.10
C ALA A 451 -10.55 9.32 11.77
N VAL A 452 -9.49 10.05 12.12
CA VAL A 452 -8.20 9.48 12.53
C VAL A 452 -8.32 8.52 13.73
N ASN A 453 -9.18 8.85 14.70
CA ASN A 453 -9.42 8.03 15.89
C ASN A 453 -10.06 6.68 15.51
N ALA A 454 -11.05 6.68 14.61
CA ALA A 454 -11.67 5.46 14.13
C ALA A 454 -10.71 4.59 13.31
N ILE A 455 -9.86 5.19 12.48
CA ILE A 455 -8.84 4.46 11.71
C ILE A 455 -7.76 3.87 12.63
N ALA A 456 -7.30 4.61 13.64
CA ALA A 456 -6.38 4.09 14.65
C ALA A 456 -6.99 2.90 15.43
N GLY A 457 -8.27 3.00 15.79
CA GLY A 457 -9.04 1.90 16.37
C GLY A 457 -9.07 0.67 15.46
N ALA A 458 -9.46 0.84 14.21
CA ALA A 458 -9.46 -0.24 13.22
C ALA A 458 -8.06 -0.86 13.01
N TYR A 459 -7.00 -0.06 13.06
CA TYR A 459 -5.62 -0.55 12.94
C TYR A 459 -5.19 -1.41 14.13
N SER A 460 -5.50 -0.97 15.35
CA SER A 460 -5.19 -1.73 16.58
C SER A 460 -6.00 -3.03 16.68
N GLU A 461 -7.24 -3.02 16.20
CA GLU A 461 -8.20 -4.12 16.29
C GLU A 461 -8.15 -5.10 15.09
N TYR A 462 -7.22 -4.88 14.15
CA TYR A 462 -7.11 -5.63 12.89
C TYR A 462 -8.43 -5.65 12.08
N VAL A 463 -8.94 -4.46 11.76
CA VAL A 463 -10.14 -4.26 10.93
C VAL A 463 -9.76 -3.69 9.56
N PRO A 464 -10.09 -4.37 8.45
CA PRO A 464 -9.76 -3.94 7.09
C PRO A 464 -10.70 -2.82 6.59
N ILE A 465 -10.19 -1.59 6.58
CA ILE A 465 -10.89 -0.40 6.06
C ILE A 465 -10.06 0.25 4.94
N VAL A 466 -10.65 0.41 3.75
CA VAL A 466 -10.05 1.22 2.67
C VAL A 466 -10.48 2.68 2.87
N HIS A 467 -9.59 3.49 3.45
CA HIS A 467 -9.82 4.91 3.67
C HIS A 467 -9.39 5.72 2.44
N ILE A 468 -10.37 6.23 1.71
CA ILE A 468 -10.20 7.03 0.50
C ILE A 468 -10.39 8.50 0.87
N VAL A 469 -9.41 9.33 0.55
CA VAL A 469 -9.46 10.76 0.84
C VAL A 469 -9.48 11.53 -0.47
N GLY A 470 -10.52 12.33 -0.70
CA GLY A 470 -10.54 13.28 -1.81
C GLY A 470 -9.48 14.36 -1.59
N TYR A 471 -8.59 14.55 -2.57
CA TYR A 471 -7.42 15.41 -2.46
C TYR A 471 -7.51 16.65 -3.36
N PRO A 472 -6.81 17.75 -3.01
CA PRO A 472 -6.55 18.84 -3.93
C PRO A 472 -5.86 18.37 -5.21
N SER A 473 -6.04 19.10 -6.32
CA SER A 473 -5.47 18.69 -7.61
C SER A 473 -3.94 18.55 -7.56
N THR A 474 -3.39 17.63 -8.35
CA THR A 474 -1.93 17.40 -8.41
C THR A 474 -1.16 18.67 -8.78
N ALA A 475 -1.74 19.52 -9.63
CA ALA A 475 -1.18 20.82 -10.00
C ALA A 475 -1.12 21.79 -8.81
N SER A 476 -2.18 21.89 -8.02
CA SER A 476 -2.21 22.74 -6.82
C SER A 476 -1.21 22.27 -5.77
N GLN A 477 -1.12 20.95 -5.57
CA GLN A 477 -0.14 20.34 -4.67
C GLN A 477 1.30 20.70 -5.09
N LYS A 478 1.64 20.52 -6.38
CA LYS A 478 2.98 20.82 -6.92
C LYS A 478 3.36 22.30 -6.80
N ASN A 479 2.38 23.19 -6.88
CA ASN A 479 2.58 24.63 -6.75
C ASN A 479 2.67 25.11 -5.29
N GLY A 480 2.48 24.23 -4.30
CA GLY A 480 2.44 24.62 -2.90
C GLY A 480 1.33 25.64 -2.61
N ALA A 481 0.20 25.54 -3.33
CA ALA A 481 -0.88 26.50 -3.22
C ALA A 481 -1.43 26.55 -1.79
N LEU A 482 -1.82 27.73 -1.32
CA LEU A 482 -2.48 27.88 -0.03
C LEU A 482 -3.98 27.67 -0.23
N LEU A 483 -4.45 26.47 0.12
CA LEU A 483 -5.85 26.07 -0.04
C LEU A 483 -6.54 25.93 1.32
N HIS A 484 -7.86 26.07 1.33
CA HIS A 484 -8.67 25.69 2.48
C HIS A 484 -8.48 24.19 2.79
N HIS A 485 -8.71 23.82 4.05
CA HIS A 485 -8.42 22.49 4.60
C HIS A 485 -6.93 22.09 4.60
N THR A 486 -6.00 23.03 4.41
CA THR A 486 -4.55 22.82 4.61
C THR A 486 -4.08 23.50 5.89
N LEU A 487 -2.82 23.27 6.28
CA LEU A 487 -2.14 24.03 7.33
C LEU A 487 -1.63 25.42 6.86
N GLY A 488 -1.93 25.83 5.62
CA GLY A 488 -1.53 27.13 5.09
C GLY A 488 -0.02 27.29 4.85
N ASN A 489 0.72 26.18 4.72
CA ASN A 489 2.18 26.17 4.59
C ASN A 489 2.69 25.55 3.27
N GLY A 490 1.78 25.19 2.35
CA GLY A 490 2.11 24.57 1.07
C GLY A 490 2.47 23.07 1.13
N ASP A 491 2.40 22.43 2.30
CA ASP A 491 2.64 20.99 2.45
C ASP A 491 1.33 20.19 2.45
N PHE A 492 1.08 19.49 1.35
CA PHE A 492 -0.10 18.64 1.16
C PHE A 492 0.08 17.20 1.64
N THR A 493 1.27 16.84 2.11
CA THR A 493 1.59 15.46 2.51
C THR A 493 1.52 15.24 4.01
N VAL A 494 1.35 16.31 4.81
CA VAL A 494 1.32 16.24 6.28
C VAL A 494 0.32 15.22 6.81
N PHE A 495 -0.91 15.20 6.30
CA PHE A 495 -1.94 14.27 6.78
C PHE A 495 -1.70 12.83 6.32
N SER A 496 -1.14 12.63 5.12
CA SER A 496 -0.69 11.29 4.68
C SER A 496 0.45 10.73 5.53
N ARG A 497 1.34 11.60 6.05
CA ARG A 497 2.40 11.19 6.98
C ARG A 497 1.84 10.81 8.34
N MET A 498 0.82 11.51 8.82
CA MET A 498 0.11 11.14 10.06
C MET A 498 -0.60 9.79 9.88
N SER A 499 -1.32 9.62 8.76
CA SER A 499 -2.07 8.39 8.47
C SER A 499 -1.19 7.16 8.26
N ARG A 500 0.09 7.34 7.92
CA ARG A 500 1.06 6.24 7.73
C ARG A 500 1.26 5.39 8.98
N GLU A 501 1.21 5.99 10.17
CA GLU A 501 1.42 5.25 11.43
C GLU A 501 0.22 4.36 11.80
N ILE A 502 -0.94 4.61 11.20
CA ILE A 502 -2.20 3.91 11.46
C ILE A 502 -2.77 3.24 10.21
N SER A 503 -1.96 3.09 9.17
CA SER A 503 -2.32 2.41 7.92
C SER A 503 -1.24 1.43 7.53
N CYS A 504 -1.62 0.22 7.11
CA CYS A 504 -0.64 -0.79 6.68
C CYS A 504 -0.09 -0.55 5.26
N ALA A 505 -0.72 0.35 4.49
CA ALA A 505 -0.26 0.89 3.22
C ALA A 505 -0.80 2.31 3.00
N VAL A 506 -0.02 3.15 2.32
CA VAL A 506 -0.40 4.51 1.90
C VAL A 506 -0.15 4.63 0.39
N SER A 507 -1.21 4.87 -0.37
CA SER A 507 -1.20 4.95 -1.84
C SER A 507 -1.56 6.36 -2.29
N MET A 508 -0.61 7.05 -2.93
CA MET A 508 -0.81 8.41 -3.43
C MET A 508 -1.13 8.39 -4.93
N LEU A 509 -2.39 8.63 -5.33
CA LEU A 509 -2.79 8.52 -6.75
C LEU A 509 -2.46 9.76 -7.58
N ASN A 510 -1.23 10.27 -7.48
CA ASN A 510 -0.77 11.47 -8.18
C ASN A 510 -0.35 11.22 -9.64
N SER A 511 -0.32 9.95 -10.08
CA SER A 511 0.14 9.52 -11.41
C SER A 511 -0.86 8.54 -12.03
N GLN A 512 -1.28 8.82 -13.26
CA GLN A 512 -2.25 7.99 -14.00
C GLN A 512 -1.70 6.59 -14.27
N HIS A 513 -0.40 6.48 -14.53
CA HIS A 513 0.27 5.22 -14.89
C HIS A 513 0.45 4.25 -13.71
N GLU A 514 0.33 4.75 -12.48
CA GLU A 514 0.49 3.99 -11.24
C GLU A 514 -0.84 3.68 -10.56
N ALA A 515 -1.91 4.42 -10.89
CA ALA A 515 -3.12 4.43 -10.10
C ALA A 515 -3.77 3.05 -9.94
N ALA A 516 -3.94 2.29 -11.02
CA ALA A 516 -4.57 0.97 -10.96
C ALA A 516 -3.77 -0.02 -10.07
N MET A 517 -2.45 -0.02 -10.18
CA MET A 517 -1.55 -0.84 -9.36
C MET A 517 -1.63 -0.44 -7.88
N LEU A 518 -1.59 0.87 -7.59
CA LEU A 518 -1.66 1.38 -6.23
C LEU A 518 -3.00 1.07 -5.55
N ILE A 519 -4.10 1.09 -6.32
CA ILE A 519 -5.43 0.69 -5.86
C ILE A 519 -5.47 -0.82 -5.57
N ASP A 520 -5.05 -1.65 -6.54
CA ASP A 520 -5.05 -3.11 -6.41
C ASP A 520 -4.23 -3.56 -5.19
N ASN A 521 -3.01 -3.01 -5.05
CA ASN A 521 -2.13 -3.30 -3.93
C ASN A 521 -2.71 -2.83 -2.60
N ALA A 522 -3.27 -1.62 -2.51
CA ALA A 522 -3.87 -1.13 -1.27
C ALA A 522 -5.03 -2.02 -0.81
N ILE A 523 -5.96 -2.37 -1.69
CA ILE A 523 -7.10 -3.23 -1.34
C ILE A 523 -6.64 -4.62 -0.93
N ARG A 524 -5.66 -5.19 -1.65
CA ARG A 524 -5.07 -6.49 -1.31
C ARG A 524 -4.41 -6.49 0.07
N GLU A 525 -3.56 -5.49 0.34
CA GLU A 525 -2.88 -5.38 1.64
C GLU A 525 -3.86 -5.13 2.78
N CYS A 526 -4.89 -4.31 2.55
CA CYS A 526 -5.99 -4.08 3.50
C CYS A 526 -6.62 -5.41 3.93
N TYR A 527 -7.02 -6.23 2.96
CA TYR A 527 -7.64 -7.53 3.22
C TYR A 527 -6.68 -8.51 3.88
N LEU A 528 -5.47 -8.70 3.35
CA LEU A 528 -4.52 -9.71 3.82
C LEU A 528 -3.96 -9.41 5.21
N LYS A 529 -3.65 -8.15 5.51
CA LYS A 529 -3.18 -7.77 6.84
C LYS A 529 -4.33 -7.53 7.83
N SER A 530 -5.57 -7.53 7.33
CA SER A 530 -6.77 -7.13 8.06
C SER A 530 -6.53 -5.80 8.78
N ARG A 531 -6.10 -4.77 8.05
CA ARG A 531 -5.74 -3.46 8.62
C ARG A 531 -6.14 -2.33 7.68
N PRO A 532 -6.34 -1.11 8.19
CA PRO A 532 -6.66 0.03 7.34
C PRO A 532 -5.57 0.33 6.30
N VAL A 533 -5.98 0.87 5.18
CA VAL A 533 -5.10 1.46 4.16
C VAL A 533 -5.60 2.84 3.78
N TYR A 534 -4.68 3.68 3.33
CA TYR A 534 -4.95 5.05 2.92
C TYR A 534 -4.78 5.20 1.41
N ILE A 535 -5.77 5.76 0.73
CA ILE A 535 -5.71 6.09 -0.71
C ILE A 535 -6.03 7.57 -0.88
N SER A 536 -5.06 8.36 -1.35
CA SER A 536 -5.35 9.72 -1.79
C SER A 536 -5.93 9.71 -3.20
N LEU A 537 -7.00 10.47 -3.46
CA LEU A 537 -7.60 10.61 -4.77
C LEU A 537 -7.70 12.09 -5.15
N PRO A 538 -6.68 12.66 -5.84
CA PRO A 538 -6.70 14.04 -6.31
C PRO A 538 -7.87 14.31 -7.26
N SER A 539 -8.48 15.48 -7.16
CA SER A 539 -9.68 15.83 -7.94
C SER A 539 -9.48 15.79 -9.47
N ASP A 540 -8.27 16.11 -9.95
CA ASP A 540 -7.90 16.03 -11.37
C ASP A 540 -7.57 14.61 -11.87
N MET A 541 -7.42 13.66 -10.93
CA MET A 541 -7.11 12.27 -11.21
C MET A 541 -8.35 11.40 -11.35
N VAL A 542 -9.48 11.82 -10.75
CA VAL A 542 -10.77 11.10 -10.75
C VAL A 542 -11.17 10.57 -12.14
N THR A 543 -11.02 11.39 -13.18
CA THR A 543 -11.43 11.12 -14.57
C THR A 543 -10.27 10.75 -15.50
N LYS A 544 -9.07 10.51 -14.96
CA LYS A 544 -7.96 9.98 -15.76
C LYS A 544 -8.22 8.50 -16.05
N LYS A 545 -7.73 8.02 -17.20
CA LYS A 545 -8.01 6.67 -17.69
C LYS A 545 -6.97 5.66 -17.23
N VAL A 546 -7.40 4.48 -16.82
CA VAL A 546 -6.56 3.31 -16.57
C VAL A 546 -7.02 2.12 -17.42
N ASP A 547 -6.19 1.08 -17.48
CA ASP A 547 -6.49 -0.16 -18.19
C ASP A 547 -7.61 -0.91 -17.47
N GLY A 548 -8.79 -0.98 -18.11
CA GLY A 548 -9.96 -1.66 -17.60
C GLY A 548 -9.84 -3.18 -17.65
N ASP A 549 -8.98 -3.75 -18.51
CA ASP A 549 -8.82 -5.21 -18.61
C ASP A 549 -8.28 -5.83 -17.31
N ARG A 550 -7.63 -5.03 -16.45
CA ARG A 550 -7.21 -5.49 -15.12
C ARG A 550 -8.39 -5.97 -14.27
N LEU A 551 -9.60 -5.46 -14.48
CA LEU A 551 -10.81 -5.89 -13.77
C LEU A 551 -11.27 -7.29 -14.17
N ASN A 552 -10.83 -7.82 -15.32
CA ASN A 552 -11.16 -9.17 -15.77
C ASN A 552 -10.52 -10.26 -14.88
N THR A 553 -9.46 -9.91 -14.16
CA THR A 553 -8.82 -10.80 -13.18
C THR A 553 -9.14 -10.30 -11.77
N PRO A 554 -9.83 -11.10 -10.93
CA PRO A 554 -10.05 -10.76 -9.53
C PRO A 554 -8.74 -10.55 -8.76
N LEU A 555 -8.78 -9.76 -7.69
CA LEU A 555 -7.62 -9.59 -6.81
C LEU A 555 -7.27 -10.92 -6.12
N ASP A 556 -5.98 -11.25 -6.06
CA ASP A 556 -5.50 -12.39 -5.28
C ASP A 556 -5.50 -12.05 -3.79
N LEU A 557 -6.53 -12.55 -3.10
CA LEU A 557 -6.74 -12.40 -1.67
C LEU A 557 -6.33 -13.64 -0.86
N VAL A 558 -5.65 -14.60 -1.50
CA VAL A 558 -5.18 -15.82 -0.83
C VAL A 558 -3.97 -15.49 0.03
N TYR A 559 -3.95 -16.03 1.26
CA TYR A 559 -2.78 -15.92 2.11
C TYR A 559 -1.57 -16.64 1.47
N PRO A 560 -0.36 -16.08 1.56
CA PRO A 560 0.85 -16.80 1.16
C PRO A 560 0.94 -18.15 1.86
N GLN A 561 1.25 -19.19 1.09
CA GLN A 561 1.43 -20.54 1.62
C GLN A 561 2.65 -20.58 2.54
N ASN A 562 2.54 -21.36 3.62
CA ASN A 562 3.67 -21.63 4.49
C ASN A 562 4.77 -22.39 3.73
N ASN A 563 6.04 -22.15 4.11
CA ASN A 563 7.11 -23.06 3.72
C ASN A 563 6.79 -24.46 4.25
N GLN A 564 6.70 -25.45 3.36
CA GLN A 564 6.19 -26.78 3.69
C GLN A 564 7.04 -27.51 4.73
N GLU A 565 8.38 -27.45 4.61
CA GLU A 565 9.29 -28.11 5.56
C GLU A 565 9.19 -27.48 6.96
N ALA A 566 9.18 -26.15 7.04
CA ALA A 566 9.04 -25.43 8.30
C ALA A 566 7.68 -25.68 8.95
N GLU A 567 6.61 -25.69 8.16
CA GLU A 567 5.27 -25.99 8.64
C GLU A 567 5.14 -27.42 9.15
N ASP A 568 5.62 -28.41 8.40
CA ASP A 568 5.56 -29.81 8.80
C ASP A 568 6.34 -30.05 10.09
N TYR A 569 7.50 -29.40 10.26
CA TYR A 569 8.25 -29.44 11.51
C TYR A 569 7.43 -28.86 12.68
N VAL A 570 6.82 -27.67 12.51
CA VAL A 570 5.97 -27.08 13.56
C VAL A 570 4.80 -28.00 13.91
N VAL A 571 4.14 -28.57 12.91
CA VAL A 571 3.03 -29.52 13.08
C VAL A 571 3.46 -30.72 13.92
N ASP A 572 4.59 -31.34 13.58
CA ASP A 572 5.09 -32.52 14.29
C ASP A 572 5.46 -32.19 15.75
N VAL A 573 6.05 -31.01 16.00
CA VAL A 573 6.34 -30.55 17.36
C VAL A 573 5.06 -30.27 18.16
N VAL A 574 4.04 -29.66 17.54
CA VAL A 574 2.73 -29.42 18.18
C VAL A 574 2.06 -30.74 18.54
N LEU A 575 2.01 -31.70 17.61
CA LEU A 575 1.44 -33.03 17.85
C LEU A 575 2.18 -33.78 18.96
N LYS A 576 3.52 -33.70 18.99
CA LYS A 576 4.33 -34.28 20.07
C LYS A 576 3.90 -33.79 21.45
N TYR A 577 3.69 -32.48 21.60
CA TYR A 577 3.24 -31.91 22.88
C TYR A 577 1.78 -32.25 23.19
N LEU A 578 0.89 -32.21 22.19
CA LEU A 578 -0.52 -32.59 22.37
C LEU A 578 -0.67 -34.05 22.83
N HIS A 579 0.10 -34.98 22.27
CA HIS A 579 0.05 -36.38 22.66
C HIS A 579 0.69 -36.66 24.04
N ALA A 580 1.61 -35.81 24.49
CA ALA A 580 2.24 -35.92 25.80
C ALA A 580 1.41 -35.27 26.92
N ALA A 581 0.56 -34.29 26.57
CA ALA A 581 -0.27 -33.56 27.51
C ALA A 581 -1.38 -34.46 28.08
N LYS A 582 -1.62 -34.31 29.38
CA LYS A 582 -2.70 -34.98 30.12
C LYS A 582 -3.86 -34.03 30.38
N ASN A 583 -3.59 -32.74 30.49
CA ASN A 583 -4.57 -31.73 30.86
C ASN A 583 -4.62 -30.52 29.88
N PRO A 584 -4.58 -30.72 28.54
CA PRO A 584 -4.47 -29.62 27.60
C PRO A 584 -5.72 -28.72 27.60
N VAL A 585 -5.54 -27.47 27.18
CA VAL A 585 -6.62 -26.52 26.89
C VAL A 585 -6.36 -25.78 25.58
N ILE A 586 -7.43 -25.34 24.91
CA ILE A 586 -7.37 -24.40 23.79
C ILE A 586 -7.83 -23.03 24.28
N LEU A 587 -7.10 -21.97 23.96
CA LEU A 587 -7.48 -20.59 24.22
C LEU A 587 -7.57 -19.83 22.90
N VAL A 588 -8.78 -19.44 22.48
CA VAL A 588 -9.04 -18.75 21.22
C VAL A 588 -9.25 -17.25 21.46
N ASP A 589 -8.73 -16.42 20.56
CA ASP A 589 -8.83 -14.98 20.70
C ASP A 589 -9.01 -14.27 19.33
N ALA A 590 -9.11 -12.94 19.35
CA ALA A 590 -9.52 -12.09 18.23
C ALA A 590 -8.83 -12.40 16.91
N CYS A 591 -7.51 -12.64 16.86
CA CYS A 591 -6.83 -12.83 15.58
C CYS A 591 -7.28 -14.10 14.84
N ALA A 592 -7.86 -15.10 15.53
CA ALA A 592 -8.50 -16.24 14.89
C ALA A 592 -9.69 -15.78 14.01
N ILE A 593 -10.47 -14.81 14.49
CA ILE A 593 -11.55 -14.16 13.73
C ILE A 593 -10.95 -13.26 12.64
N ARG A 594 -10.09 -12.31 13.03
CA ARG A 594 -9.61 -11.23 12.14
C ARG A 594 -8.78 -11.74 10.95
N HIS A 595 -8.13 -12.90 11.09
CA HIS A 595 -7.36 -13.54 10.03
C HIS A 595 -8.00 -14.84 9.52
N ARG A 596 -9.33 -14.95 9.65
CA ARG A 596 -10.16 -15.95 8.97
C ARG A 596 -9.70 -17.40 9.23
N ALA A 597 -9.34 -17.71 10.48
CA ALA A 597 -8.91 -19.05 10.91
C ALA A 597 -9.97 -19.80 11.73
N LEU A 598 -11.20 -19.27 11.83
CA LEU A 598 -12.27 -19.90 12.61
C LEU A 598 -12.66 -21.28 12.10
N LYS A 599 -12.61 -21.50 10.77
CA LYS A 599 -12.90 -22.81 10.20
C LYS A 599 -11.94 -23.87 10.74
N GLU A 600 -10.64 -23.65 10.58
CA GLU A 600 -9.60 -24.58 11.05
C GLU A 600 -9.61 -24.72 12.57
N THR A 601 -9.90 -23.63 13.28
CA THR A 601 -10.05 -23.62 14.74
C THR A 601 -11.21 -24.51 15.17
N HIS A 602 -12.38 -24.39 14.55
CA HIS A 602 -13.57 -25.20 14.85
C HIS A 602 -13.36 -26.67 14.49
N ASP A 603 -12.71 -26.96 13.36
CA ASP A 603 -12.35 -28.32 12.95
C ASP A 603 -11.45 -28.98 14.02
N LEU A 604 -10.46 -28.25 14.56
CA LEU A 604 -9.61 -28.71 15.65
C LEU A 604 -10.40 -28.93 16.95
N ILE A 605 -11.23 -27.98 17.36
CA ILE A 605 -12.01 -28.05 18.61
C ILE A 605 -12.92 -29.29 18.59
N LYS A 606 -13.66 -29.50 17.50
CA LYS A 606 -14.59 -30.63 17.36
C LYS A 606 -13.87 -31.97 17.31
N LYS A 607 -12.76 -32.07 16.56
CA LYS A 607 -12.01 -33.32 16.43
C LYS A 607 -11.26 -33.67 17.70
N SER A 608 -10.68 -32.68 18.36
CA SER A 608 -9.88 -32.89 19.57
C SER A 608 -10.75 -33.17 20.79
N GLY A 609 -11.85 -32.43 20.98
CA GLY A 609 -12.64 -32.47 22.22
C GLY A 609 -11.97 -31.77 23.41
N ILE A 610 -10.87 -31.05 23.19
CA ILE A 610 -10.10 -30.36 24.25
C ILE A 610 -10.95 -29.23 24.85
N PRO A 611 -10.96 -29.03 26.18
CA PRO A 611 -11.60 -27.87 26.80
C PRO A 611 -11.10 -26.57 26.16
N THR A 612 -12.05 -25.80 25.66
CA THR A 612 -11.81 -24.62 24.83
C THR A 612 -12.38 -23.40 25.50
N PHE A 613 -11.53 -22.40 25.68
CA PHE A 613 -11.84 -21.12 26.28
C PHE A 613 -11.64 -20.01 25.26
N VAL A 614 -12.24 -18.85 25.53
CA VAL A 614 -12.00 -17.65 24.75
C VAL A 614 -11.42 -16.57 25.66
N ALA A 615 -10.51 -15.74 25.13
CA ALA A 615 -10.21 -14.47 25.76
C ALA A 615 -11.35 -13.46 25.49
N PRO A 616 -11.43 -12.33 26.23
CA PRO A 616 -12.48 -11.33 26.04
C PRO A 616 -12.72 -10.89 24.58
N MET A 617 -11.65 -10.56 23.85
CA MET A 617 -11.74 -10.18 22.43
C MET A 617 -12.09 -11.34 21.49
N GLY A 618 -11.94 -12.58 21.97
CA GLY A 618 -12.34 -13.81 21.29
C GLY A 618 -13.79 -14.23 21.54
N LYS A 619 -14.57 -13.48 22.31
CA LYS A 619 -15.98 -13.80 22.55
C LYS A 619 -16.74 -13.92 21.22
N GLY A 620 -17.49 -15.00 21.05
CA GLY A 620 -18.14 -15.35 19.77
C GLY A 620 -17.24 -16.04 18.73
N ALA A 621 -15.94 -16.22 18.97
CA ALA A 621 -15.06 -16.98 18.08
C ALA A 621 -15.35 -18.50 18.07
N VAL A 622 -15.89 -19.03 19.16
CA VAL A 622 -16.17 -20.45 19.36
C VAL A 622 -17.67 -20.65 19.51
N ASP A 623 -18.19 -21.77 18.99
CA ASP A 623 -19.57 -22.18 19.24
C ASP A 623 -19.73 -22.57 20.72
N GLU A 624 -20.32 -21.68 21.51
CA GLU A 624 -20.43 -21.82 22.96
C GLU A 624 -21.43 -22.90 23.38
N THR A 625 -22.18 -23.48 22.43
CA THR A 625 -23.06 -24.63 22.69
C THR A 625 -22.30 -25.95 22.78
N LEU A 626 -21.04 -26.00 22.33
CA LEU A 626 -20.22 -27.19 22.36
C LEU A 626 -19.98 -27.67 23.81
N PRO A 627 -19.96 -29.00 24.05
CA PRO A 627 -19.82 -29.57 25.39
C PRO A 627 -18.44 -29.34 26.01
N ASN A 628 -17.44 -29.00 25.19
CA ASN A 628 -16.09 -28.68 25.62
C ASN A 628 -15.80 -27.17 25.66
N TYR A 629 -16.81 -26.30 25.50
CA TYR A 629 -16.64 -24.87 25.74
C TYR A 629 -16.60 -24.58 27.25
N GLY A 630 -15.56 -23.87 27.69
CA GLY A 630 -15.25 -23.65 29.10
C GLY A 630 -15.53 -22.25 29.63
N GLY A 631 -15.80 -21.26 28.76
CA GLY A 631 -16.07 -19.87 29.16
C GLY A 631 -14.95 -18.89 28.82
N VAL A 632 -15.02 -17.69 29.42
CA VAL A 632 -14.10 -16.59 29.19
C VAL A 632 -12.93 -16.63 30.18
N TYR A 633 -11.71 -16.66 29.66
CA TYR A 633 -10.46 -16.56 30.44
C TYR A 633 -9.85 -15.17 30.29
N ALA A 634 -9.70 -14.48 31.41
CA ALA A 634 -9.12 -13.14 31.50
C ALA A 634 -8.38 -12.96 32.84
N GLY A 635 -7.48 -13.88 33.19
CA GLY A 635 -6.74 -13.81 34.46
C GLY A 635 -7.67 -13.77 35.68
N ASP A 636 -7.50 -12.78 36.55
CA ASP A 636 -8.35 -12.61 37.74
C ASP A 636 -9.80 -12.20 37.41
N GLY A 637 -10.09 -11.75 36.18
CA GLY A 637 -11.44 -11.45 35.69
C GLY A 637 -12.17 -12.62 35.02
N SER A 638 -11.62 -13.84 35.08
CA SER A 638 -12.20 -15.03 34.44
C SER A 638 -13.53 -15.47 35.07
N ASN A 639 -14.39 -16.17 34.32
CA ASN A 639 -15.56 -16.82 34.90
C ASN A 639 -15.15 -17.86 35.97
N ALA A 640 -16.10 -18.23 36.84
CA ALA A 640 -15.87 -19.19 37.91
C ALA A 640 -15.29 -20.53 37.42
N GLY A 641 -14.18 -20.97 38.00
CA GLY A 641 -13.50 -22.23 37.67
C GLY A 641 -12.67 -22.21 36.38
N VAL A 642 -12.78 -21.15 35.56
CA VAL A 642 -12.04 -21.03 34.30
C VAL A 642 -10.57 -20.77 34.55
N ARG A 643 -10.24 -19.83 35.45
CA ARG A 643 -8.85 -19.49 35.78
C ARG A 643 -8.10 -20.73 36.26
N GLU A 644 -8.67 -21.46 37.20
CA GLU A 644 -8.05 -22.66 37.77
C GLU A 644 -7.81 -23.72 36.70
N ARG A 645 -8.76 -23.92 35.76
CA ARG A 645 -8.63 -24.92 34.70
C ARG A 645 -7.59 -24.54 33.64
N VAL A 646 -7.50 -23.27 33.27
CA VAL A 646 -6.54 -22.77 32.27
C VAL A 646 -5.13 -22.71 32.84
N GLU A 647 -4.96 -22.16 34.05
CA GLU A 647 -3.64 -21.94 34.66
C GLU A 647 -3.00 -23.23 35.20
N SER A 648 -3.79 -24.26 35.52
CA SER A 648 -3.29 -25.60 35.88
C SER A 648 -3.02 -26.51 34.67
N SER A 649 -3.23 -26.02 33.45
CA SER A 649 -2.99 -26.80 32.24
C SER A 649 -1.51 -27.13 32.06
N ASP A 650 -1.22 -28.37 31.65
CA ASP A 650 0.13 -28.79 31.25
C ASP A 650 0.46 -28.44 29.79
N LEU A 651 -0.54 -27.98 29.02
CA LEU A 651 -0.38 -27.46 27.67
C LEU A 651 -1.52 -26.48 27.29
N VAL A 652 -1.17 -25.23 27.00
CA VAL A 652 -2.08 -24.23 26.45
C VAL A 652 -1.82 -24.07 24.96
N LEU A 653 -2.81 -24.39 24.13
CA LEU A 653 -2.81 -24.04 22.70
C LEU A 653 -3.53 -22.71 22.51
N SER A 654 -2.75 -21.64 22.46
CA SER A 654 -3.19 -20.26 22.27
C SER A 654 -3.34 -19.97 20.77
N ILE A 655 -4.52 -19.56 20.32
CA ILE A 655 -4.84 -19.33 18.91
C ILE A 655 -5.28 -17.88 18.73
N GLY A 656 -4.42 -17.08 18.09
CA GLY A 656 -4.73 -15.70 17.73
C GLY A 656 -4.75 -14.70 18.90
N ALA A 657 -3.96 -14.95 19.96
CA ALA A 657 -3.94 -14.15 21.18
C ALA A 657 -3.46 -12.69 21.00
N ILE A 658 -4.15 -11.77 21.67
CA ILE A 658 -3.76 -10.37 21.90
C ILE A 658 -3.65 -10.15 23.42
N LYS A 659 -2.43 -10.06 23.95
CA LYS A 659 -2.20 -9.99 25.40
C LYS A 659 -2.17 -8.54 25.90
N SER A 660 -3.28 -7.81 25.75
CA SER A 660 -3.44 -6.44 26.26
C SER A 660 -3.93 -6.42 27.71
N ASP A 661 -3.83 -5.27 28.38
CA ASP A 661 -4.27 -5.07 29.77
C ASP A 661 -5.73 -5.52 29.98
N PHE A 662 -6.71 -4.98 29.25
CA PHE A 662 -8.11 -5.36 29.42
C PHE A 662 -8.43 -6.79 28.96
N ASN A 663 -7.75 -7.29 27.92
CA ASN A 663 -7.93 -8.68 27.48
C ASN A 663 -7.32 -9.69 28.47
N THR A 664 -6.50 -9.23 29.42
CA THR A 664 -5.83 -10.04 30.45
C THR A 664 -6.15 -9.61 31.88
N ALA A 665 -7.20 -8.79 32.06
CA ALA A 665 -7.62 -8.17 33.31
C ALA A 665 -6.45 -7.55 34.11
N GLY A 666 -5.77 -6.58 33.51
CA GLY A 666 -4.64 -5.88 34.13
C GLY A 666 -3.37 -6.72 34.21
N PHE A 667 -3.07 -7.53 33.17
CA PHE A 667 -1.89 -8.40 33.11
C PHE A 667 -1.83 -9.45 34.24
N THR A 668 -2.98 -9.93 34.70
CA THR A 668 -3.08 -10.91 35.80
C THR A 668 -3.04 -12.36 35.35
N ILE A 669 -2.81 -12.63 34.06
CA ILE A 669 -2.65 -13.98 33.50
C ILE A 669 -1.41 -14.68 34.06
N ARG A 670 -1.57 -15.89 34.59
CA ARG A 670 -0.47 -16.70 35.15
C ARG A 670 -0.21 -17.96 34.33
N MET A 671 0.16 -17.78 33.06
CA MET A 671 0.53 -18.87 32.16
C MET A 671 2.03 -18.88 31.86
N SER A 672 2.67 -20.06 31.95
CA SER A 672 4.07 -20.22 31.59
C SER A 672 4.24 -20.39 30.08
N GLN A 673 5.22 -19.70 29.50
CA GLN A 673 5.59 -19.94 28.11
C GLN A 673 6.10 -21.38 27.91
N LEU A 674 6.68 -22.04 28.91
CA LEU A 674 7.12 -23.44 28.81
C LEU A 674 5.97 -24.43 28.54
N THR A 675 4.75 -24.06 28.88
CA THR A 675 3.54 -24.87 28.64
C THR A 675 2.65 -24.28 27.56
N THR A 676 3.08 -23.21 26.87
CA THR A 676 2.24 -22.51 25.88
C THR A 676 2.77 -22.69 24.46
N ILE A 677 1.86 -22.98 23.53
CA ILE A 677 2.05 -22.91 22.08
C ILE A 677 1.15 -21.79 21.56
N ASP A 678 1.75 -20.72 21.02
CA ASP A 678 1.02 -19.60 20.43
C ASP A 678 1.00 -19.76 18.89
N LEU A 679 -0.18 -20.00 18.33
CA LEU A 679 -0.44 -20.02 16.89
C LEU A 679 -1.02 -18.67 16.47
N HIS A 680 -0.33 -17.95 15.58
CA HIS A 680 -0.73 -16.60 15.18
C HIS A 680 -0.64 -16.37 13.66
N SER A 681 -1.12 -15.21 13.22
CA SER A 681 -1.28 -14.85 11.80
C SER A 681 0.04 -14.66 11.03
N TYR A 682 1.13 -14.29 11.70
CA TYR A 682 2.42 -13.95 11.08
C TYR A 682 3.57 -14.87 11.52
N GLY A 683 3.28 -15.85 12.35
CA GLY A 683 4.25 -16.76 12.91
C GLY A 683 3.63 -17.62 14.01
N CYS A 684 4.29 -18.73 14.31
CA CYS A 684 3.94 -19.59 15.44
C CYS A 684 5.08 -19.57 16.45
N LYS A 685 4.76 -19.80 17.72
CA LYS A 685 5.72 -19.95 18.79
C LYS A 685 5.40 -21.22 19.56
N VAL A 686 6.36 -22.14 19.61
CA VAL A 686 6.25 -23.36 20.42
C VAL A 686 7.17 -23.20 21.60
N ARG A 687 6.60 -22.93 22.77
CA ARG A 687 7.36 -22.57 23.97
C ARG A 687 8.24 -21.34 23.70
N TYR A 688 9.56 -21.44 23.79
CA TYR A 688 10.46 -20.33 23.48
C TYR A 688 10.99 -20.34 22.04
N SER A 689 10.64 -21.35 21.25
CA SER A 689 11.06 -21.44 19.85
C SER A 689 10.07 -20.69 18.95
N GLU A 690 10.58 -19.75 18.16
CA GLU A 690 9.80 -18.93 17.24
C GLU A 690 9.97 -19.39 15.79
N TYR A 691 8.86 -19.40 15.06
CA TYR A 691 8.75 -19.82 13.66
C TYR A 691 8.10 -18.69 12.86
N PRO A 692 8.86 -17.63 12.52
CA PRO A 692 8.35 -16.49 11.77
C PRO A 692 7.89 -16.93 10.38
N GLY A 693 6.79 -16.36 9.89
CA GLY A 693 6.23 -16.68 8.57
C GLY A 693 5.41 -17.97 8.50
N VAL A 694 5.44 -18.83 9.53
CA VAL A 694 4.56 -20.01 9.62
C VAL A 694 3.22 -19.60 10.21
N ARG A 695 2.19 -19.51 9.38
CA ARG A 695 0.84 -19.03 9.74
C ARG A 695 0.00 -20.12 10.40
N MET A 696 -0.85 -19.71 11.34
CA MET A 696 -1.74 -20.62 12.08
C MET A 696 -2.70 -21.44 11.21
N ASN A 697 -3.26 -20.89 10.11
CA ASN A 697 -4.27 -21.60 9.31
C ASN A 697 -3.77 -22.96 8.81
N GLY A 698 -2.56 -22.98 8.22
CA GLY A 698 -1.97 -24.21 7.70
C GLY A 698 -1.55 -25.19 8.80
N VAL A 699 -0.99 -24.68 9.91
CA VAL A 699 -0.65 -25.50 11.09
C VAL A 699 -1.89 -26.13 11.70
N LEU A 700 -2.95 -25.35 11.95
CA LEU A 700 -4.22 -25.86 12.50
C LEU A 700 -4.82 -26.93 11.60
N SER A 701 -4.83 -26.72 10.29
CA SER A 701 -5.33 -27.69 9.31
C SER A 701 -4.56 -29.01 9.37
N LYS A 702 -3.22 -28.96 9.29
CA LYS A 702 -2.37 -30.16 9.31
C LYS A 702 -2.35 -30.87 10.66
N VAL A 703 -2.32 -30.12 11.77
CA VAL A 703 -2.46 -30.68 13.13
C VAL A 703 -3.79 -31.41 13.23
N THR A 704 -4.89 -30.78 12.82
CA THR A 704 -6.22 -31.41 12.84
C THR A 704 -6.25 -32.67 11.98
N ALA A 705 -5.69 -32.65 10.77
CA ALA A 705 -5.67 -33.82 9.87
C ALA A 705 -4.93 -35.01 10.49
N LYS A 706 -3.72 -34.77 11.04
CA LYS A 706 -2.86 -35.79 11.66
C LYS A 706 -3.26 -36.14 13.10
N LEU A 707 -4.22 -35.42 13.69
CA LEU A 707 -4.63 -35.63 15.08
C LEU A 707 -5.19 -37.05 15.28
N GLY A 708 -4.57 -37.78 16.19
CA GLY A 708 -5.06 -39.07 16.70
C GLY A 708 -6.01 -38.92 17.89
N LYS A 709 -6.24 -40.01 18.61
CA LYS A 709 -7.03 -39.99 19.85
C LYS A 709 -6.23 -39.32 20.98
N LEU A 710 -6.89 -38.46 21.74
CA LEU A 710 -6.34 -37.83 22.94
C LEU A 710 -7.09 -38.34 24.18
N ASN A 711 -6.44 -38.30 25.34
CA ASN A 711 -7.09 -38.50 26.63
C ASN A 711 -7.34 -37.13 27.26
N ILE A 712 -8.60 -36.80 27.52
CA ILE A 712 -9.00 -35.42 27.81
C ILE A 712 -9.88 -35.38 29.04
N GLU A 713 -9.47 -34.57 30.00
CA GLU A 713 -10.29 -34.19 31.15
C GLU A 713 -11.24 -33.04 30.77
N SER A 714 -12.49 -33.14 31.22
CA SER A 714 -13.50 -32.09 31.01
C SER A 714 -13.11 -30.78 31.69
N GLY A 715 -13.51 -29.66 31.08
CA GLY A 715 -13.44 -28.33 31.70
C GLY A 715 -14.69 -27.97 32.50
N PRO A 716 -14.75 -26.76 33.09
CA PRO A 716 -16.00 -26.19 33.58
C PRO A 716 -17.01 -26.05 32.44
N ASN A 717 -18.30 -26.06 32.78
CA ASN A 717 -19.39 -25.94 31.81
C ASN A 717 -20.22 -24.68 32.11
N PRO A 718 -19.96 -23.55 31.43
CA PRO A 718 -20.69 -22.31 31.66
C PRO A 718 -22.17 -22.47 31.25
N ASN A 719 -23.05 -21.69 31.88
CA ASN A 719 -24.47 -21.67 31.61
C ASN A 719 -25.05 -20.27 31.84
N ASN A 720 -26.31 -20.07 31.43
CA ASN A 720 -27.04 -18.82 31.60
C ASN A 720 -27.92 -18.82 32.88
N ASN A 721 -27.53 -19.55 33.92
CA ASN A 721 -28.28 -19.53 35.17
C ASN A 721 -28.04 -18.20 35.89
N ILE A 722 -29.12 -17.64 36.42
CA ILE A 722 -29.05 -16.45 37.28
C ILE A 722 -28.43 -16.89 38.62
N PRO A 723 -27.48 -16.12 39.18
CA PRO A 723 -26.89 -16.45 40.48
C PRO A 723 -27.94 -16.57 41.59
N ASP A 724 -27.78 -17.54 42.49
CA ASP A 724 -28.77 -17.83 43.56
C ASP A 724 -29.13 -16.60 44.40
N LYS A 725 -28.14 -15.73 44.68
CA LYS A 725 -28.34 -14.46 45.39
C LYS A 725 -29.30 -13.53 44.65
N GLU A 726 -29.20 -13.47 43.33
CA GLU A 726 -30.07 -12.64 42.50
C GLU A 726 -31.45 -13.25 42.34
N THR A 727 -31.55 -14.58 42.25
CA THR A 727 -32.83 -15.31 42.20
C THR A 727 -33.62 -15.20 43.50
N ALA A 728 -32.94 -15.22 44.65
CA ALA A 728 -33.57 -15.06 45.97
C ALA A 728 -33.86 -13.60 46.35
N SER A 729 -33.31 -12.63 45.60
CA SER A 729 -33.50 -11.21 45.88
C SER A 729 -34.93 -10.76 45.57
N THR A 730 -35.52 -9.98 46.47
CA THR A 730 -36.81 -9.30 46.25
C THR A 730 -36.64 -7.91 45.63
N GLU A 731 -35.40 -7.49 45.34
CA GLU A 731 -35.16 -6.21 44.67
C GLU A 731 -35.69 -6.25 43.23
N SER A 732 -36.51 -5.27 42.87
CA SER A 732 -37.01 -5.13 41.50
C SER A 732 -35.98 -4.53 40.54
N SER A 733 -34.91 -3.91 41.06
CA SER A 733 -33.90 -3.21 40.28
C SER A 733 -33.14 -4.16 39.34
N ILE A 734 -32.76 -3.64 38.17
CA ILE A 734 -32.01 -4.39 37.16
C ILE A 734 -30.53 -4.34 37.52
N LYS A 735 -30.01 -5.47 38.01
CA LYS A 735 -28.58 -5.64 38.32
C LYS A 735 -27.87 -6.37 37.19
N HIS A 736 -26.61 -6.03 36.94
CA HIS A 736 -25.78 -6.68 35.92
C HIS A 736 -25.70 -8.20 36.12
N ALA A 737 -25.53 -8.66 37.36
CA ALA A 737 -25.44 -10.08 37.70
C ALA A 737 -26.72 -10.88 37.33
N TRP A 738 -27.87 -10.22 37.27
CA TRP A 738 -29.13 -10.82 36.81
C TRP A 738 -29.31 -10.66 35.29
N PHE A 739 -29.00 -9.48 34.74
CA PHE A 739 -29.33 -9.11 33.37
C PHE A 739 -28.57 -9.92 32.31
N TRP A 740 -27.27 -10.14 32.48
CA TRP A 740 -26.45 -10.79 31.44
C TRP A 740 -26.77 -12.29 31.23
N PRO A 741 -26.95 -13.10 32.30
CA PRO A 741 -27.47 -14.46 32.14
C PRO A 741 -28.87 -14.46 31.49
N LYS A 742 -29.75 -13.53 31.90
CA LYS A 742 -31.09 -13.40 31.31
C LYS A 742 -31.03 -13.05 29.82
N LEU A 743 -30.11 -12.17 29.41
CA LEU A 743 -29.86 -11.85 28.01
C LEU A 743 -29.49 -13.11 27.22
N GLY A 744 -28.60 -13.94 27.77
CA GLY A 744 -28.18 -15.20 27.13
C GLY A 744 -29.33 -16.18 26.88
N GLN A 745 -30.39 -16.13 27.70
CA GLN A 745 -31.62 -16.91 27.50
C GLN A 745 -32.51 -16.37 26.37
N TRP A 746 -32.35 -15.09 26.00
CA TRP A 746 -33.16 -14.40 24.99
C TRP A 746 -32.47 -14.25 23.63
N LEU A 747 -31.13 -14.30 23.60
CA LEU A 747 -30.37 -14.32 22.35
C LEU A 747 -30.81 -15.48 21.46
N LYS A 748 -30.78 -15.26 20.16
CA LYS A 748 -31.07 -16.27 19.14
C LYS A 748 -29.81 -16.60 18.35
N LYS A 749 -29.89 -17.69 17.62
CA LYS A 749 -28.87 -18.11 16.66
C LYS A 749 -28.59 -16.98 15.66
N ASP A 750 -27.32 -16.78 15.33
CA ASP A 750 -26.85 -15.83 14.31
C ASP A 750 -27.11 -14.34 14.63
N ASP A 751 -27.51 -13.99 15.86
CA ASP A 751 -27.62 -12.59 16.30
C ASP A 751 -26.25 -11.89 16.20
N ILE A 752 -26.25 -10.60 15.83
CA ILE A 752 -25.06 -9.75 15.97
C ILE A 752 -25.20 -8.95 17.26
N LEU A 753 -24.21 -9.05 18.14
CA LEU A 753 -24.17 -8.36 19.42
C LEU A 753 -23.00 -7.38 19.47
N ILE A 754 -23.29 -6.09 19.63
CA ILE A 754 -22.29 -5.04 19.78
C ILE A 754 -22.30 -4.56 21.23
N THR A 755 -21.14 -4.52 21.87
CA THR A 755 -20.99 -3.99 23.23
C THR A 755 -19.98 -2.86 23.26
N GLU A 756 -20.37 -1.76 23.89
CA GLU A 756 -19.52 -0.60 24.12
C GLU A 756 -18.53 -0.83 25.27
N THR A 757 -17.44 -0.06 25.25
CA THR A 757 -16.51 0.07 26.38
C THR A 757 -17.27 0.50 27.64
N GLY A 758 -16.95 -0.14 28.77
CA GLY A 758 -17.64 0.03 30.05
C GLY A 758 -18.41 -1.22 30.47
N THR A 759 -19.48 -1.04 31.26
CA THR A 759 -20.17 -2.18 31.90
C THR A 759 -20.71 -3.21 30.91
N SER A 760 -21.09 -2.80 29.70
CA SER A 760 -21.51 -3.71 28.62
C SER A 760 -20.41 -4.69 28.18
N ASN A 761 -19.17 -4.21 28.01
CA ASN A 761 -18.07 -5.02 27.50
C ASN A 761 -17.66 -6.14 28.48
N PHE A 762 -17.72 -5.87 29.78
CA PHE A 762 -17.41 -6.87 30.82
C PHE A 762 -18.62 -7.73 31.18
N GLY A 763 -19.81 -7.15 31.09
CA GLY A 763 -21.05 -7.83 31.42
C GLY A 763 -21.33 -9.03 30.52
N VAL A 764 -21.06 -8.89 29.21
CA VAL A 764 -21.26 -9.95 28.22
C VAL A 764 -20.40 -11.20 28.46
N TRP A 765 -19.38 -11.13 29.33
CA TRP A 765 -18.54 -12.28 29.67
C TRP A 765 -19.32 -13.35 30.47
N GLU A 766 -20.38 -12.95 31.17
CA GLU A 766 -21.29 -13.85 31.88
C GLU A 766 -22.41 -14.42 30.98
N THR A 767 -22.44 -14.01 29.71
CA THR A 767 -23.47 -14.43 28.76
C THR A 767 -22.96 -15.60 27.92
N ARG A 768 -23.58 -16.77 28.04
CA ARG A 768 -23.35 -17.89 27.11
C ARG A 768 -24.19 -17.70 25.84
N PHE A 769 -23.54 -17.79 24.68
CA PHE A 769 -24.20 -17.53 23.40
C PHE A 769 -24.81 -18.78 22.75
N PRO A 770 -25.95 -18.62 22.05
CA PRO A 770 -26.36 -19.56 21.00
C PRO A 770 -25.33 -19.66 19.87
N THR A 771 -25.43 -20.72 19.07
CA THR A 771 -24.57 -20.91 17.90
C THR A 771 -24.62 -19.70 16.94
N GLY A 772 -23.48 -19.32 16.39
CA GLY A 772 -23.37 -18.35 15.30
C GLY A 772 -23.50 -16.89 15.71
N VAL A 773 -23.68 -16.57 16.99
CA VAL A 773 -23.70 -15.18 17.46
C VAL A 773 -22.36 -14.49 17.15
N ASN A 774 -22.42 -13.38 16.42
CA ASN A 774 -21.27 -12.56 16.11
C ASN A 774 -21.14 -11.43 17.14
N ALA A 775 -20.16 -11.52 18.03
CA ALA A 775 -19.90 -10.49 19.02
C ALA A 775 -18.83 -9.49 18.53
N ILE A 776 -19.17 -8.21 18.65
CA ILE A 776 -18.35 -7.08 18.23
C ILE A 776 -18.12 -6.18 19.45
N SER A 777 -16.84 -6.01 19.80
CA SER A 777 -16.37 -5.07 20.80
C SER A 777 -15.01 -4.51 20.42
N GLN A 778 -14.64 -3.40 21.05
CA GLN A 778 -13.37 -2.71 20.85
C GLN A 778 -12.58 -2.66 22.17
N VAL A 779 -12.06 -3.81 22.60
CA VAL A 779 -11.42 -3.97 23.92
C VAL A 779 -10.02 -3.33 23.97
N LEU A 780 -9.28 -3.34 22.87
CA LEU A 780 -7.89 -2.84 22.86
C LEU A 780 -7.85 -1.33 22.66
N TRP A 781 -8.58 -0.80 21.66
CA TRP A 781 -8.60 0.64 21.44
C TRP A 781 -9.46 1.36 22.49
N GLY A 782 -10.57 0.75 22.91
CA GLY A 782 -11.37 1.22 24.02
C GLY A 782 -11.96 2.62 23.87
N SER A 783 -12.23 3.10 22.64
CA SER A 783 -12.79 4.45 22.46
C SER A 783 -14.30 4.42 22.73
N ILE A 784 -14.73 5.04 23.82
CA ILE A 784 -16.15 5.29 24.09
C ILE A 784 -16.81 6.05 22.93
N GLY A 785 -18.07 5.70 22.61
CA GLY A 785 -18.81 6.21 21.46
C GLY A 785 -18.63 5.38 20.19
N TYR A 786 -17.69 4.43 20.16
CA TYR A 786 -17.48 3.50 19.05
C TYR A 786 -18.76 2.73 18.68
N ALA A 787 -19.46 2.19 19.69
CA ALA A 787 -20.42 1.11 19.49
C ALA A 787 -21.69 1.57 18.76
N THR A 788 -22.14 2.81 18.94
CA THR A 788 -23.30 3.36 18.21
C THR A 788 -23.01 3.47 16.71
N GLY A 789 -21.84 4.01 16.34
CA GLY A 789 -21.40 4.08 14.95
C GLY A 789 -21.19 2.69 14.35
N SER A 790 -20.48 1.81 15.08
CA SER A 790 -20.27 0.41 14.69
C SER A 790 -21.59 -0.35 14.48
N CYS A 791 -22.58 -0.16 15.36
CA CYS A 791 -23.91 -0.73 15.21
C CYS A 791 -24.59 -0.28 13.92
N GLN A 792 -24.45 0.98 13.50
CA GLN A 792 -25.02 1.45 12.24
C GLN A 792 -24.45 0.66 11.07
N GLY A 793 -23.12 0.52 11.01
CA GLY A 793 -22.43 -0.23 9.97
C GLY A 793 -22.76 -1.72 10.00
N ALA A 794 -22.74 -2.33 11.19
CA ALA A 794 -23.06 -3.74 11.38
C ALA A 794 -24.51 -4.05 11.01
N ALA A 795 -25.48 -3.21 11.39
CA ALA A 795 -26.89 -3.37 11.03
C ALA A 795 -27.13 -3.23 9.52
N LEU A 796 -26.38 -2.34 8.85
CA LEU A 796 -26.43 -2.23 7.40
C LEU A 796 -25.87 -3.50 6.72
N ALA A 797 -24.70 -3.96 7.16
CA ALA A 797 -24.10 -5.20 6.68
C ALA A 797 -25.00 -6.42 6.96
N ALA A 798 -25.67 -6.45 8.10
CA ALA A 798 -26.65 -7.47 8.48
C ALA A 798 -27.82 -7.50 7.50
N LYS A 799 -28.39 -6.34 7.19
CA LYS A 799 -29.47 -6.18 6.21
C LYS A 799 -29.05 -6.68 4.82
N GLU A 800 -27.84 -6.35 4.38
CA GLU A 800 -27.29 -6.83 3.09
C GLU A 800 -27.01 -8.34 3.09
N SER A 801 -26.70 -8.91 4.25
CA SER A 801 -26.40 -10.34 4.42
C SER A 801 -27.60 -11.16 4.91
N ASN A 802 -28.79 -10.57 4.97
CA ASN A 802 -30.03 -11.16 5.49
C ASN A 802 -29.91 -11.73 6.93
N ILE A 803 -29.10 -11.10 7.77
CA ILE A 803 -29.02 -11.38 9.21
C ILE A 803 -30.12 -10.59 9.92
N LYS A 804 -30.90 -11.28 10.74
CA LYS A 804 -32.21 -10.80 11.21
C LYS A 804 -32.16 -9.86 12.41
N ARG A 805 -31.14 -9.97 13.26
CA ARG A 805 -31.05 -9.22 14.51
C ARG A 805 -29.66 -8.65 14.73
N THR A 806 -29.62 -7.34 14.96
CA THR A 806 -28.44 -6.60 15.40
C THR A 806 -28.79 -5.90 16.70
N ILE A 807 -28.00 -6.12 17.74
CA ILE A 807 -28.29 -5.73 19.12
C ILE A 807 -27.10 -4.93 19.64
N LEU A 808 -27.35 -3.73 20.18
CA LEU A 808 -26.35 -2.85 20.75
C LEU A 808 -26.60 -2.67 22.24
N PHE A 809 -25.55 -2.82 23.05
CA PHE A 809 -25.48 -2.32 24.42
C PHE A 809 -24.45 -1.21 24.52
N THR A 810 -24.89 -0.02 24.88
CA THR A 810 -24.03 1.16 25.06
C THR A 810 -24.37 1.86 26.38
N GLY A 811 -23.35 2.33 27.10
CA GLY A 811 -23.56 3.20 28.25
C GLY A 811 -24.10 4.57 27.85
N ASP A 812 -24.80 5.23 28.76
CA ASP A 812 -25.35 6.57 28.58
C ASP A 812 -24.27 7.61 28.22
N GLY A 813 -23.14 7.63 28.93
CA GLY A 813 -22.01 8.53 28.63
C GLY A 813 -21.39 8.28 27.26
N SER A 814 -21.16 7.00 26.90
CA SER A 814 -20.61 6.65 25.58
C SER A 814 -21.56 7.03 24.44
N PHE A 815 -22.86 6.83 24.64
CA PHE A 815 -23.86 7.13 23.63
C PHE A 815 -23.87 8.63 23.25
N GLN A 816 -23.62 9.54 24.20
CA GLN A 816 -23.61 10.98 23.94
C GLN A 816 -22.57 11.43 22.89
N LEU A 817 -21.48 10.69 22.70
CA LEU A 817 -20.42 11.06 21.76
C LEU A 817 -20.86 10.89 20.29
N THR A 818 -21.72 9.90 20.03
CA THR A 818 -22.04 9.45 18.66
C THR A 818 -23.52 9.21 18.41
N ALA A 819 -24.40 9.66 19.32
CA ALA A 819 -25.87 9.51 19.28
C ALA A 819 -26.49 9.86 17.93
N GLN A 820 -25.96 10.87 17.24
CA GLN A 820 -26.42 11.32 15.93
C GLN A 820 -26.43 10.21 14.86
N GLU A 821 -25.69 9.13 15.03
CA GLU A 821 -25.71 8.01 14.08
C GLU A 821 -27.03 7.22 14.08
N VAL A 822 -27.85 7.39 15.13
CA VAL A 822 -29.25 6.91 15.13
C VAL A 822 -30.03 7.57 13.99
N SER A 823 -29.74 8.83 13.64
CA SER A 823 -30.38 9.50 12.49
C SER A 823 -30.02 8.81 11.16
N THR A 824 -28.77 8.36 10.99
CA THR A 824 -28.35 7.57 9.83
C THR A 824 -29.04 6.22 9.78
N MET A 825 -29.22 5.55 10.92
CA MET A 825 -29.96 4.28 11.00
C MET A 825 -31.44 4.47 10.57
N ILE A 826 -32.10 5.53 11.04
CA ILE A 826 -33.47 5.89 10.64
C ILE A 826 -33.54 6.14 9.13
N ARG A 827 -32.66 6.99 8.60
CA ARG A 827 -32.62 7.36 7.17
C ARG A 827 -32.45 6.13 6.27
N ASN A 828 -31.64 5.15 6.69
CA ASN A 828 -31.38 3.92 5.95
C ASN A 828 -32.37 2.78 6.26
N LYS A 829 -33.41 3.04 7.07
CA LYS A 829 -34.43 2.07 7.50
C LYS A 829 -33.77 0.81 8.06
N LEU A 830 -32.85 1.00 9.00
CA LEU A 830 -32.22 -0.08 9.75
C LEU A 830 -33.06 -0.37 11.00
N ALA A 831 -33.10 -1.64 11.39
CA ALA A 831 -33.92 -2.10 12.51
C ALA A 831 -33.08 -2.76 13.63
N PRO A 832 -32.05 -2.09 14.19
CA PRO A 832 -31.33 -2.63 15.34
C PRO A 832 -32.19 -2.56 16.62
N ILE A 833 -31.81 -3.36 17.61
CA ILE A 833 -32.25 -3.24 19.00
C ILE A 833 -31.15 -2.52 19.77
N ILE A 834 -31.43 -1.32 20.29
CA ILE A 834 -30.45 -0.49 20.99
C ILE A 834 -30.86 -0.40 22.45
N PHE A 835 -30.00 -0.86 23.34
CA PHE A 835 -30.09 -0.66 24.78
C PHE A 835 -29.08 0.40 25.21
N VAL A 836 -29.58 1.53 25.70
CA VAL A 836 -28.77 2.54 26.39
C VAL A 836 -28.85 2.22 27.87
N ILE A 837 -27.72 1.84 28.48
CA ILE A 837 -27.60 1.57 29.92
C ILE A 837 -27.52 2.91 30.63
N CYS A 838 -28.61 3.29 31.29
CA CYS A 838 -28.74 4.56 32.02
C CYS A 838 -28.39 4.33 33.48
N ASN A 839 -27.14 4.61 33.82
CA ASN A 839 -26.59 4.44 35.17
C ASN A 839 -25.87 5.71 35.67
N LYS A 840 -26.24 6.87 35.12
CA LYS A 840 -25.83 8.22 35.58
C LYS A 840 -24.34 8.50 35.38
N GLY A 841 -23.79 8.05 34.26
CA GLY A 841 -22.46 8.42 33.80
C GLY A 841 -21.44 7.30 33.83
N TYR A 842 -20.19 7.67 34.09
CA TYR A 842 -19.01 6.85 33.81
C TYR A 842 -18.70 5.86 34.94
N THR A 843 -19.50 4.79 35.08
CA THR A 843 -19.34 3.79 36.16
C THR A 843 -17.99 3.07 36.14
N ILE A 844 -17.41 2.80 34.95
CA ILE A 844 -16.09 2.16 34.87
C ILE A 844 -15.00 3.07 35.44
N GLU A 845 -15.06 4.37 35.17
CA GLU A 845 -14.15 5.37 35.67
C GLU A 845 -14.33 5.55 37.18
N ARG A 846 -15.58 5.58 37.69
CA ARG A 846 -15.84 5.61 39.14
C ARG A 846 -15.17 4.46 39.89
N LEU A 847 -15.16 3.26 39.31
CA LEU A 847 -14.49 2.09 39.89
C LEU A 847 -12.97 2.19 39.87
N ILE A 848 -12.40 2.94 38.92
CA ILE A 848 -10.96 3.18 38.84
C ILE A 848 -10.55 4.32 39.78
N HIS A 849 -11.25 5.45 39.73
CA HIS A 849 -10.96 6.64 40.52
C HIS A 849 -12.17 7.59 40.62
N GLY A 850 -12.29 8.28 41.76
CA GLY A 850 -13.33 9.29 41.99
C GLY A 850 -14.75 8.73 41.99
N TRP A 851 -15.01 7.78 42.90
CA TRP A 851 -16.31 7.11 43.03
C TRP A 851 -17.51 8.08 43.01
N GLU A 852 -17.38 9.25 43.66
CA GLU A 852 -18.40 10.30 43.75
C GLU A 852 -17.99 11.62 43.07
N ASP A 853 -16.87 11.64 42.33
CA ASP A 853 -16.36 12.88 41.72
C ASP A 853 -17.16 13.29 40.48
N SER A 854 -17.30 14.61 40.28
CA SER A 854 -18.18 15.18 39.28
C SER A 854 -17.73 15.01 37.82
N TYR A 855 -16.46 14.69 37.56
CA TYR A 855 -16.01 14.38 36.19
C TYR A 855 -16.54 13.04 35.67
N ASN A 856 -17.08 12.20 36.56
CA ASN A 856 -17.76 10.95 36.20
C ASN A 856 -19.27 11.14 35.98
N ASP A 857 -19.80 12.33 36.28
CA ASP A 857 -21.21 12.68 36.02
C ASP A 857 -21.40 13.05 34.54
N VAL A 858 -22.56 12.70 34.00
CA VAL A 858 -23.00 13.15 32.67
C VAL A 858 -24.37 13.80 32.78
N GLN A 859 -24.69 14.72 31.87
CA GLN A 859 -26.04 15.29 31.79
C GLN A 859 -27.02 14.18 31.39
N GLU A 860 -28.00 13.87 32.24
CA GLU A 860 -29.03 12.89 31.93
C GLU A 860 -29.91 13.40 30.77
N TRP A 861 -29.93 12.66 29.66
CA TRP A 861 -30.80 12.93 28.51
C TRP A 861 -32.07 12.08 28.58
N LYS A 862 -33.08 12.48 27.84
CA LYS A 862 -34.27 11.64 27.56
C LYS A 862 -33.99 10.79 26.32
N TYR A 863 -33.14 9.78 26.47
CA TYR A 863 -32.63 8.96 25.37
C TYR A 863 -33.73 8.33 24.51
N LYS A 864 -34.84 7.85 25.09
CA LYS A 864 -35.96 7.25 24.35
C LYS A 864 -36.66 8.23 23.40
N ASP A 865 -36.52 9.54 23.63
CA ASP A 865 -37.10 10.58 22.79
C ASP A 865 -36.19 10.93 21.60
N ILE A 866 -34.93 10.48 21.61
CA ILE A 866 -33.91 10.81 20.60
C ILE A 866 -34.32 10.36 19.19
N PRO A 867 -34.85 9.14 18.95
CA PRO A 867 -35.31 8.77 17.62
C PRO A 867 -36.34 9.76 17.06
N ARG A 868 -37.26 10.25 17.91
CA ARG A 868 -38.24 11.27 17.52
C ARG A 868 -37.58 12.62 17.22
N VAL A 869 -36.61 13.04 18.03
CA VAL A 869 -35.83 14.28 17.79
C VAL A 869 -35.10 14.22 16.45
N PHE A 870 -34.58 13.06 16.07
CA PHE A 870 -33.93 12.84 14.77
C PHE A 870 -34.89 12.58 13.60
N GLY A 871 -36.20 12.76 13.81
CA GLY A 871 -37.20 12.73 12.75
C GLY A 871 -37.72 11.34 12.38
N ALA A 872 -37.65 10.36 13.29
CA ALA A 872 -38.33 9.08 13.09
C ALA A 872 -39.84 9.31 12.88
N GLU A 873 -40.39 8.69 11.83
CA GLU A 873 -41.83 8.67 11.58
C GLU A 873 -42.57 7.94 12.70
N GLU A 874 -43.79 8.37 13.01
CA GLU A 874 -44.62 7.74 14.04
C GLU A 874 -44.83 6.25 13.73
N GLY A 875 -44.56 5.38 14.72
CA GLY A 875 -44.67 3.92 14.56
C GLY A 875 -43.50 3.24 13.83
N SER A 876 -42.52 3.99 13.30
CA SER A 876 -41.32 3.41 12.65
C SER A 876 -40.25 2.93 13.64
N VAL A 877 -40.27 3.44 14.87
CA VAL A 877 -39.37 3.07 15.96
C VAL A 877 -40.21 2.77 17.20
N LEU A 878 -39.89 1.65 17.86
CA LEU A 878 -40.48 1.28 19.14
C LEU A 878 -39.55 1.75 20.26
N THR A 879 -40.05 2.59 21.16
CA THR A 879 -39.24 3.17 22.25
C THR A 879 -39.74 2.70 23.60
N TYR A 880 -38.80 2.39 24.51
CA TYR A 880 -39.07 1.83 25.82
C TYR A 880 -38.20 2.49 26.88
N ARG A 881 -38.71 2.56 28.10
CA ARG A 881 -37.93 2.80 29.32
C ARG A 881 -38.24 1.66 30.28
N VAL A 882 -37.18 1.02 30.76
CA VAL A 882 -37.25 -0.22 31.53
C VAL A 882 -36.41 -0.03 32.78
N GLU A 883 -37.04 -0.16 33.94
CA GLU A 883 -36.48 0.14 35.26
C GLU A 883 -36.49 -1.08 36.18
N THR A 884 -37.29 -2.10 35.87
CA THR A 884 -37.44 -3.30 36.69
C THR A 884 -37.20 -4.60 35.92
N ARG A 885 -36.86 -5.65 36.66
CA ARG A 885 -36.69 -7.01 36.14
C ARG A 885 -37.94 -7.51 35.41
N GLU A 886 -39.13 -7.27 35.99
CA GLU A 886 -40.41 -7.68 35.41
C GLU A 886 -40.66 -7.01 34.05
N GLU A 887 -40.33 -5.72 33.91
CA GLU A 887 -40.43 -5.01 32.63
C GLU A 887 -39.47 -5.56 31.58
N VAL A 888 -38.24 -5.94 31.94
CA VAL A 888 -37.31 -6.63 31.03
C VAL A 888 -37.90 -7.96 30.57
N GLU A 889 -38.44 -8.76 31.49
CA GLU A 889 -39.04 -10.06 31.16
C GLU A 889 -40.23 -9.92 30.23
N LYS A 890 -41.12 -8.97 30.51
CA LYS A 890 -42.26 -8.64 29.65
C LYS A 890 -41.80 -8.20 28.27
N LEU A 891 -40.75 -7.36 28.20
CA LEU A 891 -40.18 -6.89 26.93
C LEU A 891 -39.57 -8.05 26.12
N PHE A 892 -38.87 -8.98 26.77
CA PHE A 892 -38.27 -10.15 26.12
C PHE A 892 -39.31 -11.19 25.69
N GLN A 893 -40.46 -11.23 26.35
CA GLN A 893 -41.61 -12.07 25.95
C GLN A 893 -42.46 -11.44 24.84
N ASP A 894 -42.34 -10.13 24.60
CA ASP A 894 -43.03 -9.44 23.52
C ASP A 894 -42.54 -9.96 22.15
N GLU A 895 -43.48 -10.47 21.37
CA GLU A 895 -43.20 -11.11 20.08
C GLU A 895 -42.69 -10.10 19.04
N GLU A 896 -43.22 -8.87 19.00
CA GLU A 896 -42.80 -7.86 18.04
C GLU A 896 -41.39 -7.35 18.35
N PHE A 897 -41.10 -7.07 19.63
CA PHE A 897 -39.79 -6.62 20.10
C PHE A 897 -38.70 -7.64 19.78
N SER A 898 -38.97 -8.91 20.11
CA SER A 898 -38.03 -10.02 20.03
C SER A 898 -37.92 -10.64 18.64
N SER A 899 -38.84 -10.30 17.73
CA SER A 899 -38.81 -10.80 16.36
C SER A 899 -37.60 -10.26 15.60
N GLY A 900 -37.00 -11.12 14.77
CA GLY A 900 -36.02 -10.71 13.76
C GLY A 900 -36.65 -10.26 12.44
N GLU A 901 -37.97 -10.43 12.29
CA GLU A 901 -38.70 -10.00 11.09
C GLU A 901 -39.22 -8.57 11.21
N THR A 902 -39.23 -8.00 12.43
CA THR A 902 -39.61 -6.61 12.63
C THR A 902 -38.67 -5.66 11.88
N GLN A 903 -39.25 -4.75 11.12
CA GLN A 903 -38.52 -3.72 10.36
C GLN A 903 -38.41 -2.40 11.13
N LYS A 904 -38.87 -2.40 12.39
CA LYS A 904 -38.80 -1.23 13.28
C LYS A 904 -37.52 -1.30 14.11
N MET A 905 -36.85 -0.16 14.25
CA MET A 905 -35.82 -0.01 15.27
C MET A 905 -36.46 -0.14 16.65
N ARG A 906 -35.76 -0.80 17.58
CA ARG A 906 -36.17 -0.89 18.99
C ARG A 906 -35.15 -0.09 19.80
N PHE A 907 -35.61 0.89 20.56
CA PHE A 907 -34.75 1.78 21.34
C PHE A 907 -35.17 1.72 22.81
N VAL A 908 -34.26 1.28 23.68
CA VAL A 908 -34.55 0.95 25.08
C VAL A 908 -33.64 1.75 25.98
N GLU A 909 -34.22 2.59 26.84
CA GLU A 909 -33.57 3.07 28.05
C GLU A 909 -33.60 1.95 29.09
N LEU A 910 -32.43 1.42 29.43
CA LEU A 910 -32.27 0.36 30.42
C LEU A 910 -31.67 0.96 31.68
N VAL A 911 -32.52 1.26 32.67
CA VAL A 911 -32.09 1.93 33.89
C VAL A 911 -31.47 0.92 34.85
N MET A 912 -30.22 1.16 35.22
CA MET A 912 -29.49 0.35 36.18
C MET A 912 -28.95 1.23 37.32
N PRO A 913 -28.77 0.69 38.54
CA PRO A 913 -28.13 1.42 39.63
C PRO A 913 -26.72 1.87 39.24
N TRP A 914 -26.37 3.13 39.57
CA TRP A 914 -25.08 3.73 39.22
C TRP A 914 -23.88 3.09 39.93
N ASP A 915 -24.15 2.47 41.08
CA ASP A 915 -23.20 1.77 41.96
C ASP A 915 -23.08 0.27 41.63
N ASP A 916 -23.80 -0.22 40.63
CA ASP A 916 -23.72 -1.60 40.17
C ASP A 916 -22.81 -1.75 38.95
N ALA A 917 -22.09 -2.87 38.89
CA ALA A 917 -21.17 -3.20 37.81
C ALA A 917 -20.90 -4.70 37.75
N PRO A 918 -20.53 -5.25 36.58
CA PRO A 918 -20.12 -6.65 36.44
C PRO A 918 -18.94 -7.01 37.34
N ALA A 919 -18.91 -8.26 37.83
CA ALA A 919 -17.85 -8.75 38.73
C ALA A 919 -16.46 -8.65 38.10
N ALA A 920 -16.33 -9.03 36.82
CA ALA A 920 -15.08 -8.93 36.09
C ALA A 920 -14.55 -7.49 36.00
N LEU A 921 -15.44 -6.50 35.78
CA LEU A 921 -15.05 -5.09 35.74
C LEU A 921 -14.51 -4.61 37.08
N LYS A 922 -15.16 -4.98 38.20
CA LYS A 922 -14.68 -4.64 39.55
C LYS A 922 -13.27 -5.18 39.80
N ALA A 923 -13.02 -6.44 39.43
CA ALA A 923 -11.70 -7.05 39.55
C ALA A 923 -10.62 -6.35 38.69
N VAL A 924 -10.96 -5.99 37.45
CA VAL A 924 -10.06 -5.27 36.54
C VAL A 924 -9.76 -3.86 37.05
N ALA A 925 -10.78 -3.14 37.53
CA ALA A 925 -10.61 -1.80 38.08
C ALA A 925 -9.72 -1.80 39.33
N GLU A 926 -9.88 -2.78 40.23
CA GLU A 926 -9.00 -2.95 41.38
C GLU A 926 -7.54 -3.22 40.97
N ALA A 927 -7.31 -4.02 39.92
CA ALA A 927 -5.97 -4.29 39.40
C ALA A 927 -5.36 -3.05 38.72
N ALA A 928 -6.15 -2.31 37.95
CA ALA A 928 -5.73 -1.07 37.30
C ALA A 928 -5.39 0.02 38.32
N ALA A 929 -6.22 0.22 39.33
CA ALA A 929 -5.98 1.17 40.41
C ALA A 929 -4.66 0.86 41.16
N LYS A 930 -4.39 -0.42 41.48
CA LYS A 930 -3.12 -0.85 42.09
C LYS A 930 -1.92 -0.56 41.18
N THR A 931 -2.03 -0.85 39.89
CA THR A 931 -0.94 -0.65 38.92
C THR A 931 -0.63 0.84 38.75
N ASN A 932 -1.66 1.67 38.60
CA ASN A 932 -1.51 3.11 38.43
C ASN A 932 -0.99 3.79 39.71
N ALA A 933 -1.39 3.33 40.89
CA ALA A 933 -0.88 3.84 42.17
C ALA A 933 0.57 3.40 42.46
N SER A 934 1.04 2.30 41.88
CA SER A 934 2.42 1.81 42.08
C SER A 934 3.50 2.57 41.29
N ALA A 935 3.10 3.59 40.52
CA ALA A 935 4.00 4.50 39.82
C ALA A 935 4.33 5.79 40.61
N GLU A 936 3.75 5.97 41.80
CA GLU A 936 4.20 6.91 42.85
C GLU A 936 5.06 6.17 43.88
#